data_AF-A0A662XD82-F1
#
_entry.id   AF-A0A662XD82-F1
#
_cell.length_a   1.000
_cell.length_b   1.000
_cell.length_c   1.000
_cell.angle_alpha   90.00
_cell.angle_beta   90.00
_cell.angle_gamma   90.00
#
_symmetry.space_group_name_H-M   'P 1'
#
loop_
_entity.id
_entity.type
_entity.pdbx_description
1 polymer ?
#
loop_
_entity_poly.entity_id
_entity_poly.type
_entity_poly.pdbx_seq_one_letter_code
_entity_poly.pdbx_strand_id
1 'polypeptide(L)'
;LSILVQRGLLNAGVDPSNFYGLEDIPSAIDYMYERKNIGKLVVDLTKGAPRLIGANMAAKLRIPVISFKEGLADAVKQRLLTTESPARALFQAGKLEFVTLPTPSFPQASSAPGAKPESEQEQQEASGPPQTKWELTAEQQEVLTQATVVLGDAHNCAPLLLTPEVGLPKDKQHLLKKVQWVQGTYAGVERYLKLLTPDGPKPQLTLTRAGGINGLAQYVFGWIITIERKFHEAHAMQKQKMFDPAALTYRSFPSVTVGILGLGAIGQAIGRLAKLAGFHVIGFKRQLRGDEDETFKNCAHRVSTDLDEVLQTADYIVSILPSTPATKYLLNETNLPGCQEKKPVFINVGRGDVISEKMIVQALDRQWFSKVVLDVFEKEPLPDDSPLWDHPKVFLTPHVAAFCFNEDIADVFVPNLNAYLAKKPLNYLVDWSIEKEILLERGPKQTAGDEQRRALLPLVRKCINRQEREQMYEANGVHVLSEVVSSGDAYLTQLYALKCLGWATSDASKLSESAFEKLRESVREATPEELTSLVDVLQHGNHEEKDGGAVLCASVATRGQSDALRDVGVVPPLIEMLKGGSALQTLWAANALGTLACSNNENRVTIAGAGGTTPLVVLLRTGAEEQIHQAARALGNIAINNANVAVIVREEAISPLVTLVRLGTDEQKQFAAYTLGNLADSEENSAAIASEDAISPLVTLLETGTDDQKEEAAYALGRLAEDNDANRAAIALAGGVASLVVIVRTGTDAQKEWAAYALRQLANNEENCVVIAREGGIPPLVELLRATSSEQSVQAARALGSLAHTNAANRVEMARDGGISLLVALVRAGTDEQKHWAALVLGNIAVSNDANCVEIAREGGISPLVALVRAGTDQQKQWAAFALGKLAFNIEANRVEISRDGGISPLVALVRAGTDQQKQRAALALGNIAVSNDANCVEIAREGGIPPLMALERSGTDEQKQYAAFALSNLAKNDANTVIEDPASNVVHTESSSQLKSTETRTAGKMALDFATMESYRFKGDDLETRTSIDQTECESSCSLFFFPMPELPIDQQLQLQELGFVNLALEVCRRLLSSSSPLLMREKHVDYLKRGLTRLSSGFVALDARYPLAACLIAFGDVG
;
A
#
# COMPACT_ATOMS: atom_id res chain seq x y z
N LEU A 1 46.89 62.13 -27.35
CA LEU A 1 46.61 63.54 -26.98
C LEU A 1 45.33 64.09 -27.60
N SER A 2 45.14 64.10 -28.93
CA SER A 2 43.90 64.60 -29.56
C SER A 2 42.60 63.94 -29.01
N ILE A 3 42.64 62.63 -28.75
CA ILE A 3 41.54 61.87 -28.14
C ILE A 3 41.23 62.31 -26.69
N LEU A 4 42.24 62.75 -25.93
CA LEU A 4 42.08 63.21 -24.54
C LEU A 4 41.48 64.63 -24.47
N VAL A 5 41.77 65.47 -25.47
CA VAL A 5 41.14 66.80 -25.64
C VAL A 5 39.68 66.65 -26.05
N GLN A 6 39.37 65.76 -27.00
CA GLN A 6 37.98 65.46 -27.39
C GLN A 6 37.14 64.89 -26.24
N ARG A 7 37.76 64.23 -25.26
CA ARG A 7 37.09 63.70 -24.07
C ARG A 7 37.02 64.67 -22.88
N GLY A 8 37.48 65.92 -23.04
CA GLY A 8 37.38 66.96 -22.01
C GLY A 8 38.27 66.74 -20.77
N LEU A 9 39.31 65.91 -20.88
CA LEU A 9 40.19 65.53 -19.76
C LEU A 9 41.46 66.40 -19.68
N LEU A 10 41.59 67.43 -20.53
CA LEU A 10 42.64 68.45 -20.50
C LEU A 10 42.00 69.84 -20.63
N ASN A 11 42.53 70.87 -19.93
CA ASN A 11 41.99 72.23 -19.99
C ASN A 11 42.16 72.84 -21.41
N ALA A 12 41.17 73.64 -21.84
CA ALA A 12 41.22 74.37 -23.10
C ALA A 12 42.37 75.39 -23.09
N GLY A 13 43.43 75.10 -23.84
CA GLY A 13 44.63 75.95 -23.94
C GLY A 13 45.94 75.25 -24.32
N VAL A 14 45.94 73.93 -24.53
CA VAL A 14 47.14 73.17 -24.92
C VAL A 14 47.17 72.99 -26.44
N ASP A 15 48.07 73.71 -27.13
CA ASP A 15 48.31 73.55 -28.57
C ASP A 15 49.10 72.26 -28.83
N PRO A 16 48.56 71.29 -29.59
CA PRO A 16 49.21 70.01 -29.89
C PRO A 16 50.53 70.14 -30.67
N SER A 17 50.77 71.27 -31.34
CA SER A 17 51.98 71.49 -32.15
C SER A 17 53.27 71.62 -31.31
N ASN A 18 53.17 71.89 -30.01
CA ASN A 18 54.33 71.96 -29.09
C ASN A 18 54.96 70.61 -28.72
N PHE A 19 54.36 69.48 -29.14
CA PHE A 19 54.85 68.13 -28.83
C PHE A 19 55.59 67.46 -30.00
N TYR A 20 55.81 68.17 -31.11
CA TYR A 20 56.62 67.67 -32.21
C TYR A 20 58.12 67.80 -31.88
N GLY A 21 58.79 66.66 -31.65
CA GLY A 21 60.23 66.56 -31.41
C GLY A 21 60.67 65.81 -30.14
N LEU A 22 59.75 65.20 -29.39
CA LEU A 22 60.07 64.38 -28.22
C LEU A 22 59.98 62.90 -28.60
N GLU A 23 61.12 62.20 -28.67
CA GLU A 23 61.19 60.82 -29.17
C GLU A 23 60.93 59.73 -28.12
N ASP A 24 60.75 60.08 -26.83
CA ASP A 24 60.37 59.09 -25.82
C ASP A 24 59.32 59.55 -24.79
N ILE A 25 58.61 58.56 -24.25
CA ILE A 25 57.49 58.72 -23.32
C ILE A 25 57.90 59.41 -22.00
N PRO A 26 59.08 59.15 -21.41
CA PRO A 26 59.55 59.88 -20.23
C PRO A 26 59.73 61.38 -20.47
N SER A 27 60.34 61.79 -21.58
CA SER A 27 60.56 63.22 -21.86
C SER A 27 59.26 63.98 -22.12
N ALA A 28 58.25 63.31 -22.69
CA ALA A 28 56.91 63.88 -22.82
C ALA A 28 56.19 64.03 -21.47
N ILE A 29 56.45 63.13 -20.51
CA ILE A 29 55.93 63.23 -19.13
C ILE A 29 56.61 64.38 -18.38
N ASP A 30 57.94 64.54 -18.53
CA ASP A 30 58.69 65.64 -17.92
C ASP A 30 58.30 67.00 -18.51
N TYR A 31 58.10 67.10 -19.83
CA TYR A 31 57.58 68.32 -20.47
C TYR A 31 56.17 68.70 -19.97
N MET A 32 55.31 67.71 -19.71
CA MET A 32 53.98 67.94 -19.10
C MET A 32 54.09 68.33 -17.62
N TYR A 33 55.16 67.94 -16.93
CA TYR A 33 55.45 68.27 -15.53
C TYR A 33 55.96 69.72 -15.37
N GLU A 34 56.90 70.16 -16.21
CA GLU A 34 57.60 71.44 -16.03
C GLU A 34 56.74 72.68 -16.34
N ARG A 35 55.72 72.59 -17.20
CA ARG A 35 54.85 73.74 -17.54
C ARG A 35 53.51 73.81 -16.78
N LYS A 36 53.35 73.05 -15.68
CA LYS A 36 52.19 73.14 -14.75
C LYS A 36 50.81 73.07 -15.43
N ASN A 37 50.64 72.22 -16.44
CA ASN A 37 49.33 71.94 -17.05
C ASN A 37 48.77 70.56 -16.70
N ILE A 38 49.27 69.92 -15.64
CA ILE A 38 48.58 68.84 -14.93
C ILE A 38 48.02 69.43 -13.63
N GLY A 39 46.78 69.91 -13.69
CA GLY A 39 46.00 70.19 -12.49
C GLY A 39 45.42 68.89 -11.94
N LYS A 40 45.89 68.48 -10.76
CA LYS A 40 45.55 67.28 -9.96
C LYS A 40 46.27 65.98 -10.35
N LEU A 41 47.54 65.86 -9.96
CA LEU A 41 48.06 64.59 -9.46
C LEU A 41 49.22 64.87 -8.47
N VAL A 42 49.02 64.47 -7.21
CA VAL A 42 50.05 64.21 -6.17
C VAL A 42 50.86 65.42 -5.63
N VAL A 43 50.27 66.20 -4.72
CA VAL A 43 50.80 66.49 -3.37
C VAL A 43 49.62 66.99 -2.53
N ASP A 44 49.02 66.09 -1.74
CA ASP A 44 48.33 66.46 -0.50
C ASP A 44 48.59 65.38 0.57
N LEU A 45 49.87 65.04 0.72
CA LEU A 45 50.36 64.05 1.70
C LEU A 45 50.71 64.66 3.07
N THR A 46 50.40 65.93 3.37
CA THR A 46 50.58 66.47 4.75
C THR A 46 49.59 67.53 5.24
N LYS A 47 48.60 68.00 4.47
CA LYS A 47 47.59 68.94 5.00
C LYS A 47 46.18 68.72 4.46
N GLY A 48 45.74 67.47 4.58
CA GLY A 48 44.34 67.12 4.44
C GLY A 48 44.03 66.01 5.39
N ALA A 49 44.18 66.23 6.70
CA ALA A 49 43.36 65.49 7.64
C ALA A 49 41.92 65.60 7.13
N PRO A 50 41.25 64.50 6.74
CA PRO A 50 39.86 64.43 7.04
C PRO A 50 39.88 64.51 8.56
N ARG A 51 39.54 65.70 9.06
CA ARG A 51 38.86 65.83 10.34
C ARG A 51 38.08 64.55 10.49
N LEU A 52 38.47 63.78 11.51
CA LEU A 52 37.53 63.02 12.31
C LEU A 52 36.19 63.70 12.11
N ILE A 53 35.28 63.05 11.38
CA ILE A 53 33.89 63.38 11.56
C ILE A 53 33.69 63.04 13.03
N GLY A 54 33.82 64.09 13.84
CA GLY A 54 33.22 64.22 15.14
C GLY A 54 31.73 64.15 14.91
N ALA A 55 31.28 62.92 14.66
CA ALA A 55 30.01 62.41 15.07
C ALA A 55 30.39 61.16 15.84
N ASN A 56 30.69 61.33 17.14
CA ASN A 56 30.74 60.28 18.14
C ASN A 56 30.97 58.85 17.61
N MET A 57 32.20 58.50 17.21
CA MET A 57 32.68 57.13 17.39
C MET A 57 33.74 57.16 18.49
N ALA A 58 33.30 57.54 19.69
CA ALA A 58 33.99 57.15 20.92
C ALA A 58 33.94 55.63 21.14
N ALA A 59 33.19 54.90 20.30
CA ALA A 59 33.01 53.46 20.37
C ALA A 59 33.92 52.72 19.37
N LYS A 60 34.66 51.75 19.89
CA LYS A 60 35.37 50.69 19.14
C LYS A 60 34.38 49.99 18.20
N LEU A 61 34.69 49.85 16.90
CA LEU A 61 33.84 49.10 15.96
C LEU A 61 34.02 47.60 16.24
N ARG A 62 33.00 46.98 16.86
CA ARG A 62 32.98 45.55 17.16
C ARG A 62 32.10 44.84 16.13
N ILE A 63 32.68 43.91 15.38
CA ILE A 63 31.97 43.13 14.36
C ILE A 63 31.69 41.73 14.94
N PRO A 64 30.43 41.42 15.27
CA PRO A 64 30.05 40.06 15.68
C PRO A 64 30.21 39.07 14.52
N VAL A 65 30.76 37.91 14.85
CA VAL A 65 30.89 36.75 13.96
C VAL A 65 29.96 35.64 14.47
N ILE A 66 28.89 35.36 13.73
CA ILE A 66 27.86 34.37 14.07
C ILE A 66 27.90 33.26 13.01
N SER A 67 28.77 32.29 13.19
CA SER A 67 28.98 31.22 12.21
C SER A 67 29.34 29.90 12.89
N PHE A 68 28.96 28.78 12.27
CA PHE A 68 29.43 27.45 12.63
C PHE A 68 30.88 27.20 12.22
N LYS A 69 31.49 28.10 11.43
CA LYS A 69 32.88 28.00 11.00
C LYS A 69 33.83 28.50 12.08
N GLU A 70 34.42 27.56 12.82
CA GLU A 70 35.50 27.86 13.76
C GLU A 70 36.67 28.56 13.05
N GLY A 71 37.28 29.55 13.70
CA GLY A 71 38.45 30.27 13.17
C GLY A 71 38.17 31.34 12.09
N LEU A 72 36.91 31.56 11.68
CA LEU A 72 36.58 32.57 10.66
C LEU A 72 37.07 33.98 11.02
N ALA A 73 36.90 34.38 12.29
CA ALA A 73 37.38 35.66 12.78
C ALA A 73 38.91 35.80 12.63
N ASP A 74 39.65 34.71 12.85
CA ASP A 74 41.11 34.72 12.77
C ASP A 74 41.59 34.76 11.32
N ALA A 75 40.94 34.04 10.39
CA ALA A 75 41.22 34.15 8.96
C ALA A 75 41.02 35.58 8.43
N VAL A 76 39.95 36.27 8.87
CA VAL A 76 39.72 37.68 8.54
C VAL A 76 40.83 38.58 9.10
N LYS A 77 41.24 38.37 10.36
CA LYS A 77 42.36 39.13 10.96
C LYS A 77 43.65 38.92 10.18
N GLN A 78 43.98 37.69 9.81
CA GLN A 78 45.16 37.38 8.99
C GLN A 78 45.09 38.08 7.64
N ARG A 79 43.94 38.00 6.96
CA ARG A 79 43.75 38.66 5.66
C ARG A 79 43.88 40.18 5.75
N LEU A 80 43.38 40.82 6.81
CA LEU A 80 43.54 42.27 7.03
C LEU A 80 45.01 42.70 7.13
N LEU A 81 45.90 41.84 7.64
CA LEU A 81 47.32 42.16 7.78
C LEU A 81 48.09 42.11 6.45
N THR A 82 47.54 41.48 5.41
CA THR A 82 48.24 41.24 4.14
C THR A 82 48.19 42.41 3.14
N THR A 83 47.27 43.37 3.28
CA THR A 83 47.13 44.50 2.33
C THR A 83 46.90 45.79 3.10
N GLU A 84 47.55 46.89 2.71
CA GLU A 84 47.26 48.21 3.32
C GLU A 84 45.84 48.66 3.00
N SER A 85 45.07 48.97 4.03
CA SER A 85 43.67 49.37 3.88
C SER A 85 43.14 50.16 5.10
N PRO A 86 42.05 50.92 4.96
CA PRO A 86 41.42 51.61 6.09
C PRO A 86 41.01 50.67 7.23
N ALA A 87 40.48 49.49 6.91
CA ALA A 87 40.13 48.48 7.92
C ALA A 87 41.36 47.98 8.70
N ARG A 88 42.50 47.76 8.02
CA ARG A 88 43.76 47.38 8.67
C ARG A 88 44.25 48.46 9.64
N ALA A 89 44.20 49.73 9.25
CA ALA A 89 44.62 50.84 10.11
C ALA A 89 43.75 50.94 11.39
N LEU A 90 42.44 50.72 11.28
CA LEU A 90 41.54 50.65 12.44
C LEU A 90 41.82 49.44 13.33
N PHE A 91 42.11 48.28 12.73
CA PHE A 91 42.46 47.06 13.45
C PHE A 91 43.76 47.22 14.25
N GLN A 92 44.82 47.75 13.62
CA GLN A 92 46.11 48.00 14.27
C GLN A 92 46.03 49.08 15.36
N ALA A 93 45.14 50.07 15.20
CA ALA A 93 44.88 51.10 16.21
C ALA A 93 43.97 50.62 17.37
N GLY A 94 43.56 49.34 17.40
CA GLY A 94 42.65 48.78 18.41
C GLY A 94 41.21 49.29 18.32
N LYS A 95 40.85 49.96 17.22
CA LYS A 95 39.53 50.56 16.98
C LYS A 95 38.57 49.66 16.20
N LEU A 96 39.04 48.52 15.68
CA LEU A 96 38.24 47.46 15.06
C LEU A 96 38.53 46.13 15.77
N GLU A 97 37.48 45.39 16.11
CA GLU A 97 37.56 44.09 16.78
C GLU A 97 36.52 43.12 16.22
N PHE A 98 36.89 41.84 16.12
CA PHE A 98 36.01 40.75 15.73
C PHE A 98 35.66 39.94 16.97
N VAL A 99 34.36 39.79 17.25
CA VAL A 99 33.86 39.09 18.43
C VAL A 99 33.09 37.86 17.97
N THR A 100 33.63 36.67 18.22
CA THR A 100 32.93 35.41 17.93
C THR A 100 31.81 35.20 18.95
N LEU A 101 30.60 34.93 18.47
CA LEU A 101 29.42 34.71 19.30
C LEU A 101 28.96 33.25 19.20
N PRO A 102 28.34 32.70 20.26
CA PRO A 102 27.72 31.39 20.18
C PRO A 102 26.59 31.40 19.14
N THR A 103 26.39 30.30 18.43
CA THR A 103 25.30 30.16 17.46
C THR A 103 23.96 29.92 18.18
N PRO A 104 22.87 30.56 17.74
CA PRO A 104 21.53 30.31 18.30
C PRO A 104 21.05 28.88 18.00
N SER A 105 20.32 28.29 18.94
CA SER A 105 19.59 27.03 18.72
C SER A 105 18.12 27.34 18.46
N PHE A 106 17.69 27.14 17.22
CA PHE A 106 16.30 27.34 16.82
C PHE A 106 15.50 26.04 17.03
N PRO A 107 14.24 26.12 17.48
CA PRO A 107 13.38 24.95 17.55
C PRO A 107 13.26 24.34 16.15
N GLN A 108 13.54 23.04 16.03
CA GLN A 108 13.62 22.38 14.73
C GLN A 108 12.25 22.42 14.02
N ALA A 109 12.17 23.14 12.92
CA ALA A 109 11.40 22.66 11.77
C ALA A 109 12.28 21.57 11.14
N SER A 110 11.84 20.31 11.21
CA SER A 110 12.60 19.12 10.79
C SER A 110 13.40 19.35 9.49
N SER A 111 14.73 19.46 9.58
CA SER A 111 15.70 19.08 8.54
C SER A 111 17.12 19.57 8.88
N ALA A 112 17.87 18.71 9.56
CA ALA A 112 19.30 18.54 9.32
C ALA A 112 19.62 17.04 9.52
N PRO A 113 19.74 16.24 8.45
CA PRO A 113 20.01 14.82 8.58
C PRO A 113 21.51 14.59 8.79
N GLY A 114 21.89 14.05 9.95
CA GLY A 114 23.28 13.65 10.23
C GLY A 114 23.65 13.49 11.71
N ALA A 115 22.87 14.03 12.66
CA ALA A 115 23.11 13.77 14.08
C ALA A 115 22.40 12.47 14.50
N LYS A 116 23.14 11.53 15.10
CA LYS A 116 22.58 10.32 15.70
C LYS A 116 21.53 10.69 16.75
N PRO A 117 20.45 9.90 16.94
CA PRO A 117 19.48 10.15 18.00
C PRO A 117 20.19 10.06 19.35
N GLU A 118 20.19 11.17 20.10
CA GLU A 118 20.53 11.16 21.52
C GLU A 118 19.43 10.42 22.29
N SER A 119 19.84 9.67 23.31
CA SER A 119 19.05 8.68 24.06
C SER A 119 17.72 9.19 24.61
N GLU A 120 16.72 8.30 24.60
CA GLU A 120 15.31 8.47 25.04
C GLU A 120 15.07 8.96 26.48
N GLN A 121 16.11 9.38 27.22
CA GLN A 121 15.99 9.80 28.62
C GLN A 121 15.80 11.32 28.82
N GLU A 122 15.95 12.17 27.79
CA GLU A 122 15.77 13.64 27.94
C GLU A 122 14.43 14.19 27.42
N GLN A 123 13.53 13.35 26.87
CA GLN A 123 12.24 13.81 26.34
C GLN A 123 11.12 13.94 27.39
N GLN A 124 11.39 13.69 28.68
CA GLN A 124 10.37 13.72 29.74
C GLN A 124 10.30 15.01 30.58
N GLU A 125 11.14 16.02 30.34
CA GLU A 125 11.11 17.28 31.11
C GLU A 125 11.14 18.55 30.24
N ALA A 126 10.06 18.85 29.50
CA ALA A 126 9.84 20.20 28.95
C ALA A 126 8.36 20.48 28.63
N SER A 127 7.56 20.85 29.65
CA SER A 127 6.21 21.37 29.45
C SER A 127 6.26 22.86 29.05
N GLY A 128 6.33 23.15 27.76
CA GLY A 128 6.21 24.50 27.20
C GLY A 128 6.40 24.52 25.67
N PRO A 129 5.85 25.51 24.94
CA PRO A 129 6.05 25.61 23.49
C PRO A 129 7.55 25.75 23.17
N PRO A 130 8.05 25.13 22.09
CA PRO A 130 9.47 25.14 21.76
C PRO A 130 9.93 26.58 21.44
N GLN A 131 10.86 27.11 22.23
CA GLN A 131 11.39 28.48 22.07
C GLN A 131 12.87 28.43 21.62
N THR A 132 13.27 29.39 20.78
CA THR A 132 14.68 29.60 20.40
C THR A 132 15.54 29.84 21.63
N LYS A 133 16.60 29.05 21.82
CA LYS A 133 17.59 29.24 22.89
C LYS A 133 18.81 29.95 22.32
N TRP A 134 19.14 31.12 22.88
CA TRP A 134 20.38 31.84 22.55
C TRP A 134 20.93 32.51 23.81
N GLU A 135 21.89 31.84 24.44
CA GLU A 135 22.53 32.31 25.67
C GLU A 135 23.72 33.21 25.34
N LEU A 136 23.69 34.44 25.84
CA LEU A 136 24.69 35.47 25.56
C LEU A 136 25.08 36.15 26.86
N THR A 137 26.38 36.36 27.09
CA THR A 137 26.88 37.15 28.21
C THR A 137 26.47 38.62 28.07
N ALA A 138 26.47 39.38 29.18
CA ALA A 138 26.13 40.81 29.15
C ALA A 138 27.02 41.59 28.16
N GLU A 139 28.30 41.24 28.05
CA GLU A 139 29.23 41.84 27.10
C GLU A 139 28.86 41.51 25.64
N GLN A 140 28.46 40.26 25.35
CA GLN A 140 28.05 39.86 24.01
C GLN A 140 26.74 40.55 23.59
N GLN A 141 25.80 40.74 24.52
CA GLN A 141 24.57 41.51 24.27
C GLN A 141 24.88 42.98 23.99
N GLU A 142 25.84 43.58 24.69
CA GLU A 142 26.29 44.94 24.41
C GLU A 142 26.91 45.07 23.01
N VAL A 143 27.75 44.11 22.61
CA VAL A 143 28.36 44.05 21.26
C VAL A 143 27.28 44.02 20.18
N LEU A 144 26.27 43.16 20.32
CA LEU A 144 25.17 43.05 19.36
C LEU A 144 24.36 44.35 19.27
N THR A 145 24.01 44.95 20.42
CA THR A 145 23.21 46.19 20.50
C THR A 145 23.86 47.38 19.80
N GLN A 146 25.19 47.36 19.67
CA GLN A 146 25.98 48.40 19.00
C GLN A 146 26.42 47.98 17.57
N ALA A 147 26.18 46.74 17.15
CA ALA A 147 26.66 46.22 15.89
C ALA A 147 25.98 46.90 14.69
N THR A 148 26.80 47.43 13.79
CA THR A 148 26.36 47.96 12.48
C THR A 148 26.68 47.02 11.33
N VAL A 149 27.65 46.12 11.52
CA VAL A 149 28.08 45.11 10.55
C VAL A 149 28.05 43.74 11.23
N VAL A 150 27.49 42.73 10.56
CA VAL A 150 27.49 41.34 11.03
C VAL A 150 28.13 40.45 9.96
N LEU A 151 29.04 39.57 10.37
CA LEU A 151 29.55 38.48 9.54
C LEU A 151 28.93 37.18 10.03
N GLY A 152 28.19 36.45 9.20
CA GLY A 152 27.61 35.20 9.65
C GLY A 152 26.84 34.41 8.62
N ASP A 153 26.49 33.18 9.00
CA ASP A 153 25.84 32.21 8.13
C ASP A 153 24.36 32.53 7.91
N ALA A 154 23.83 32.17 6.74
CA ALA A 154 22.41 32.36 6.43
C ALA A 154 21.48 31.64 7.42
N HIS A 155 21.86 30.44 7.87
CA HIS A 155 21.09 29.66 8.85
C HIS A 155 20.94 30.38 10.19
N ASN A 156 21.97 31.11 10.61
CA ASN A 156 21.99 31.80 11.90
C ASN A 156 21.45 33.22 11.77
N CYS A 157 21.96 33.99 10.82
CA CYS A 157 21.67 35.41 10.73
C CYS A 157 20.31 35.71 10.10
N ALA A 158 19.81 34.88 9.17
CA ALA A 158 18.56 35.19 8.48
C ALA A 158 17.34 35.20 9.43
N PRO A 159 17.12 34.21 10.32
CA PRO A 159 16.02 34.26 11.27
C PRO A 159 16.16 35.39 12.30
N LEU A 160 17.39 35.70 12.74
CA LEU A 160 17.65 36.74 13.72
C LEU A 160 17.41 38.15 13.19
N LEU A 161 17.67 38.39 11.90
CA LEU A 161 17.66 39.72 11.30
C LEU A 161 16.41 40.02 10.46
N LEU A 162 15.85 39.00 9.79
CA LEU A 162 14.70 39.19 8.91
C LEU A 162 13.37 38.90 9.60
N THR A 163 13.37 37.97 10.56
CA THR A 163 12.18 37.58 11.33
C THR A 163 12.48 37.61 12.84
N PRO A 164 12.95 38.73 13.41
CA PRO A 164 13.39 38.81 14.81
C PRO A 164 12.27 38.43 15.80
N GLU A 165 11.00 38.65 15.43
CA GLU A 165 9.84 38.29 16.25
C GLU A 165 9.75 36.78 16.55
N VAL A 166 10.24 35.96 15.62
CA VAL A 166 10.22 34.49 15.68
C VAL A 166 11.62 33.93 15.99
N GLY A 167 12.66 34.56 15.43
CA GLY A 167 14.05 34.13 15.55
C GLY A 167 14.75 34.56 16.84
N LEU A 168 14.22 35.54 17.59
CA LEU A 168 14.80 35.98 18.86
C LEU A 168 13.83 35.76 20.02
N PRO A 169 14.32 35.31 21.19
CA PRO A 169 13.58 35.42 22.45
C PRO A 169 13.06 36.85 22.66
N LYS A 170 11.86 37.01 23.23
CA LYS A 170 11.20 38.33 23.41
C LYS A 170 12.09 39.34 24.13
N ASP A 171 12.89 38.89 25.09
CA ASP A 171 13.85 39.71 25.84
C ASP A 171 15.06 40.17 25.00
N LYS A 172 15.31 39.55 23.84
CA LYS A 172 16.49 39.77 22.98
C LYS A 172 16.20 40.41 21.62
N GLN A 173 14.93 40.66 21.29
CA GLN A 173 14.51 41.30 20.03
C GLN A 173 15.09 42.72 19.81
N HIS A 174 15.59 43.36 20.86
CA HIS A 174 16.20 44.68 20.78
C HIS A 174 17.66 44.68 20.29
N LEU A 175 18.36 43.53 20.33
CA LEU A 175 19.81 43.44 20.19
C LEU A 175 20.33 43.75 18.78
N LEU A 176 19.56 43.52 17.71
CA LEU A 176 20.07 43.60 16.33
C LEU A 176 19.51 44.76 15.50
N LYS A 177 18.81 45.71 16.15
CA LYS A 177 18.10 46.81 15.47
C LYS A 177 18.99 47.82 14.74
N LYS A 178 20.30 47.85 15.04
CA LYS A 178 21.25 48.81 14.44
C LYS A 178 22.06 48.25 13.27
N VAL A 179 21.86 46.98 12.91
CA VAL A 179 22.60 46.33 11.82
C VAL A 179 22.23 46.97 10.49
N GLN A 180 23.25 47.43 9.76
CA GLN A 180 23.10 48.05 8.44
C GLN A 180 23.60 47.14 7.33
N TRP A 181 24.62 46.31 7.60
CA TRP A 181 25.21 45.41 6.61
C TRP A 181 25.46 44.03 7.20
N VAL A 182 25.06 43.00 6.44
CA VAL A 182 25.34 41.60 6.71
C VAL A 182 26.18 41.03 5.58
N GLN A 183 27.33 40.47 5.92
CA GLN A 183 28.08 39.59 5.02
C GLN A 183 27.69 38.15 5.29
N GLY A 184 27.05 37.52 4.31
CA GLY A 184 26.81 36.08 4.27
C GLY A 184 28.08 35.30 3.91
N THR A 185 28.18 34.09 4.43
CA THR A 185 29.30 33.14 4.22
C THR A 185 29.09 32.16 3.06
N TYR A 186 27.91 32.18 2.44
CA TYR A 186 27.53 31.30 1.31
C TYR A 186 27.17 32.09 0.06
N ALA A 187 27.26 31.44 -1.11
CA ALA A 187 26.98 32.07 -2.40
C ALA A 187 25.48 32.16 -2.73
N GLY A 188 24.63 31.33 -2.11
CA GLY A 188 23.17 31.28 -2.29
C GLY A 188 22.43 32.35 -1.49
N VAL A 189 21.22 32.69 -1.93
CA VAL A 189 20.37 33.74 -1.33
C VAL A 189 18.99 33.23 -0.91
N GLU A 190 18.65 31.99 -1.28
CA GLU A 190 17.34 31.37 -1.14
C GLU A 190 16.87 31.32 0.31
N ARG A 191 17.78 31.05 1.25
CA ARG A 191 17.44 30.99 2.69
C ARG A 191 17.00 32.34 3.25
N TYR A 192 17.58 33.44 2.75
CA TYR A 192 17.15 34.78 3.12
C TYR A 192 15.80 35.11 2.46
N LEU A 193 15.61 34.74 1.20
CA LEU A 193 14.36 34.97 0.47
C LEU A 193 13.17 34.18 1.04
N LYS A 194 13.37 32.94 1.50
CA LYS A 194 12.32 32.10 2.12
C LYS A 194 11.68 32.71 3.37
N LEU A 195 12.39 33.58 4.08
CA LEU A 195 11.91 34.24 5.29
C LEU A 195 11.26 35.60 5.02
N LEU A 196 11.31 36.09 3.77
CA LEU A 196 10.64 37.30 3.37
C LEU A 196 9.25 36.98 2.83
N THR A 197 8.26 37.75 3.27
CA THR A 197 6.93 37.72 2.67
C THR A 197 6.98 38.51 1.36
N PRO A 198 6.40 38.01 0.24
CA PRO A 198 6.44 38.69 -1.07
C PRO A 198 5.85 40.12 -1.09
N ASP A 199 5.03 40.45 -0.10
CA ASP A 199 4.40 41.76 0.08
C ASP A 199 4.88 42.50 1.34
N GLY A 200 5.86 41.94 2.03
CA GLY A 200 6.41 42.50 3.25
C GLY A 200 7.27 43.74 2.99
N PRO A 201 7.50 44.57 4.01
CA PRO A 201 8.46 45.66 3.91
C PRO A 201 9.87 45.08 3.63
N LYS A 202 10.54 45.61 2.60
CA LYS A 202 11.90 45.18 2.26
C LYS A 202 12.84 45.40 3.45
N PRO A 203 13.76 44.47 3.72
CA PRO A 203 14.75 44.66 4.78
C PRO A 203 15.51 45.95 4.57
N GLN A 204 15.60 46.78 5.61
CA GLN A 204 16.39 48.02 5.57
C GLN A 204 17.91 47.78 5.69
N LEU A 205 18.34 46.51 5.62
CA LEU A 205 19.74 46.10 5.69
C LEU A 205 20.29 45.77 4.30
N THR A 206 21.58 46.02 4.12
CA THR A 206 22.34 45.56 2.97
C THR A 206 22.81 44.13 3.22
N LEU A 207 22.59 43.21 2.27
CA LEU A 207 23.09 41.85 2.32
C LEU A 207 24.09 41.62 1.18
N THR A 208 25.26 41.07 1.49
CA THR A 208 26.23 40.59 0.51
C THR A 208 26.44 39.09 0.67
N ARG A 209 26.55 38.37 -0.45
CA ARG A 209 26.83 36.92 -0.47
C ARG A 209 28.32 36.64 -0.63
N ALA A 210 28.75 35.41 -0.34
CA ALA A 210 30.12 34.95 -0.61
C ALA A 210 30.26 34.53 -2.09
N GLY A 211 30.22 35.52 -2.99
CA GLY A 211 30.34 35.30 -4.44
C GLY A 211 31.80 35.25 -4.91
N GLY A 212 32.04 34.55 -6.03
CA GLY A 212 33.34 34.56 -6.71
C GLY A 212 34.39 33.59 -6.15
N ILE A 213 33.99 32.66 -5.29
CA ILE A 213 34.85 31.60 -4.75
C ILE A 213 35.01 30.49 -5.79
N ASN A 214 36.25 30.01 -6.00
CA ASN A 214 36.61 29.12 -7.12
C ASN A 214 36.45 27.61 -6.83
N GLY A 215 36.02 27.21 -5.64
CA GLY A 215 35.93 25.80 -5.22
C GLY A 215 35.13 24.91 -6.21
N LEU A 216 33.97 25.39 -6.68
CA LEU A 216 33.16 24.63 -7.65
C LEU A 216 33.88 24.44 -8.99
N ALA A 217 34.67 25.43 -9.43
CA ALA A 217 35.41 25.31 -10.67
C ALA A 217 36.49 24.23 -10.57
N GLN A 218 37.15 24.13 -9.42
CA GLN A 218 38.14 23.07 -9.16
C GLN A 218 37.47 21.69 -9.08
N TYR A 219 36.30 21.58 -8.43
CA TYR A 219 35.54 20.34 -8.36
C TYR A 219 35.13 19.83 -9.75
N VAL A 220 34.51 20.69 -10.57
CA VAL A 220 34.10 20.34 -11.94
C VAL A 220 35.31 19.92 -12.77
N PHE A 221 36.39 20.69 -12.70
CA PHE A 221 37.62 20.38 -13.42
C PHE A 221 38.23 19.05 -12.96
N GLY A 222 38.23 18.77 -11.66
CA GLY A 222 38.69 17.49 -11.10
C GLY A 222 37.93 16.29 -11.68
N TRP A 223 36.61 16.41 -11.84
CA TRP A 223 35.80 15.36 -12.47
C TRP A 223 36.06 15.20 -13.96
N ILE A 224 36.20 16.31 -14.71
CA ILE A 224 36.57 16.25 -16.13
C ILE A 224 37.90 15.50 -16.29
N ILE A 225 38.92 15.85 -15.49
CA ILE A 225 40.22 15.17 -15.52
C ILE A 225 40.11 13.71 -15.11
N THR A 226 39.35 13.40 -14.04
CA THR A 226 39.16 12.03 -13.55
C THR A 226 38.55 11.12 -14.61
N ILE A 227 37.57 11.64 -15.36
CA ILE A 227 36.88 10.89 -16.41
C ILE A 227 37.75 10.80 -17.69
N GLU A 228 38.31 11.91 -18.18
CA GLU A 228 39.15 11.89 -19.40
C GLU A 228 40.41 11.03 -19.20
N ARG A 229 41.03 11.07 -18.01
CA ARG A 229 42.22 10.28 -17.68
C ARG A 229 41.89 8.88 -17.17
N LYS A 230 40.61 8.50 -17.10
CA LYS A 230 40.12 7.17 -16.72
C LYS A 230 40.67 6.68 -15.38
N PHE A 231 40.73 7.57 -14.37
CA PHE A 231 41.31 7.21 -13.06
C PHE A 231 40.47 6.16 -12.32
N HIS A 232 39.14 6.15 -12.50
CA HIS A 232 38.28 5.11 -11.93
C HIS A 232 38.55 3.74 -12.55
N GLU A 233 38.66 3.67 -13.88
CA GLU A 233 39.00 2.44 -14.58
C GLU A 233 40.41 1.95 -14.18
N ALA A 234 41.39 2.85 -14.09
CA ALA A 234 42.74 2.52 -13.62
C ALA A 234 42.74 1.94 -12.20
N HIS A 235 41.93 2.50 -11.29
CA HIS A 235 41.80 1.99 -9.92
C HIS A 235 41.08 0.62 -9.89
N ALA A 236 40.06 0.41 -10.71
CA ALA A 236 39.40 -0.89 -10.86
C ALA A 236 40.39 -1.96 -11.39
N MET A 237 41.20 -1.61 -12.40
CA MET A 237 42.25 -2.48 -12.91
C MET A 237 43.30 -2.81 -11.85
N GLN A 238 43.69 -1.84 -11.02
CA GLN A 238 44.59 -2.09 -9.88
C GLN A 238 43.99 -3.12 -8.90
N LYS A 239 42.70 -2.99 -8.54
CA LYS A 239 42.01 -3.97 -7.69
C LYS A 239 41.96 -5.36 -8.32
N GLN A 240 41.81 -5.42 -9.64
CA GLN A 240 41.81 -6.65 -10.43
C GLN A 240 43.23 -7.16 -10.76
N LYS A 241 44.29 -6.45 -10.32
CA LYS A 241 45.69 -6.74 -10.63
C LYS A 241 45.97 -6.82 -12.14
N MET A 242 45.25 -6.03 -12.94
CA MET A 242 45.37 -5.96 -14.38
C MET A 242 46.30 -4.81 -14.79
N PHE A 243 47.26 -5.10 -15.67
CA PHE A 243 48.18 -4.12 -16.26
C PHE A 243 47.99 -4.07 -17.78
N ASP A 244 47.09 -3.21 -18.25
CA ASP A 244 46.82 -2.99 -19.67
C ASP A 244 46.80 -1.50 -20.01
N PRO A 245 47.94 -0.93 -20.45
CA PRO A 245 48.02 0.48 -20.83
C PRO A 245 47.09 0.87 -21.99
N ALA A 246 46.70 -0.08 -22.86
CA ALA A 246 45.85 0.21 -24.02
C ALA A 246 44.40 0.52 -23.62
N ALA A 247 43.91 -0.08 -22.53
CA ALA A 247 42.59 0.19 -21.97
C ALA A 247 42.41 1.64 -21.46
N LEU A 248 43.52 2.31 -21.11
CA LEU A 248 43.55 3.66 -20.54
C LEU A 248 43.92 4.76 -21.55
N THR A 249 43.75 4.50 -22.85
CA THR A 249 43.87 5.52 -23.90
C THR A 249 42.86 6.66 -23.69
N TYR A 250 43.30 7.91 -23.90
CA TYR A 250 42.52 9.12 -23.67
C TYR A 250 42.67 10.13 -24.81
N ARG A 251 41.75 11.09 -24.90
CA ARG A 251 41.72 12.11 -25.95
C ARG A 251 42.58 13.32 -25.59
N SER A 252 43.03 14.05 -26.61
CA SER A 252 43.75 15.31 -26.40
C SER A 252 42.78 16.40 -25.92
N PHE A 253 43.13 17.18 -24.90
CA PHE A 253 42.22 18.19 -24.33
C PHE A 253 41.67 19.21 -25.34
N PRO A 254 42.44 19.70 -26.33
CA PRO A 254 41.92 20.58 -27.39
C PRO A 254 40.83 19.96 -28.28
N SER A 255 40.70 18.63 -28.30
CA SER A 255 39.63 17.94 -29.03
C SER A 255 38.34 17.76 -28.22
N VAL A 256 38.34 18.17 -26.96
CA VAL A 256 37.23 17.99 -26.02
C VAL A 256 36.54 19.33 -25.78
N THR A 257 35.22 19.36 -25.98
CA THR A 257 34.37 20.55 -25.83
C THR A 257 33.59 20.52 -24.52
N VAL A 258 33.74 21.56 -23.70
CA VAL A 258 33.01 21.76 -22.45
C VAL A 258 31.92 22.81 -22.67
N GLY A 259 30.68 22.37 -22.69
CA GLY A 259 29.46 23.19 -22.71
C GLY A 259 29.08 23.60 -21.29
N ILE A 260 28.99 24.90 -21.01
CA ILE A 260 28.65 25.44 -19.68
C ILE A 260 27.26 26.07 -19.73
N LEU A 261 26.27 25.43 -19.11
CA LEU A 261 24.92 25.95 -18.98
C LEU A 261 24.86 26.97 -17.84
N GLY A 262 24.87 28.26 -18.24
CA GLY A 262 24.92 29.40 -17.33
C GLY A 262 26.32 30.01 -17.26
N LEU A 263 26.51 31.18 -17.88
CA LEU A 263 27.80 31.89 -17.87
C LEU A 263 27.87 33.02 -16.83
N GLY A 264 27.40 32.73 -15.61
CA GLY A 264 27.54 33.61 -14.44
C GLY A 264 28.98 33.61 -13.88
N ALA A 265 29.21 34.23 -12.72
CA ALA A 265 30.54 34.31 -12.10
C ALA A 265 31.22 32.93 -11.92
N ILE A 266 30.44 31.91 -11.51
CA ILE A 266 30.91 30.53 -11.33
C ILE A 266 31.17 29.86 -12.70
N GLY A 267 30.23 29.97 -13.64
CA GLY A 267 30.41 29.43 -15.00
C GLY A 267 31.63 30.02 -15.71
N GLN A 268 31.91 31.31 -15.52
CA GLN A 268 33.11 31.95 -16.04
C GLN A 268 34.40 31.44 -15.38
N ALA A 269 34.37 31.11 -14.09
CA ALA A 269 35.53 30.51 -13.41
C ALA A 269 35.81 29.11 -13.95
N ILE A 270 34.77 28.28 -14.12
CA ILE A 270 34.87 26.96 -14.77
C ILE A 270 35.44 27.11 -16.18
N GLY A 271 34.88 28.02 -16.98
CA GLY A 271 35.31 28.26 -18.35
C GLY A 271 36.77 28.74 -18.46
N ARG A 272 37.20 29.66 -17.59
CA ARG A 272 38.62 30.10 -17.53
C ARG A 272 39.55 28.92 -17.23
N LEU A 273 39.22 28.10 -16.25
CA LEU A 273 40.05 26.97 -15.85
C LEU A 273 40.12 25.91 -16.96
N ALA A 274 38.98 25.55 -17.55
CA ALA A 274 38.93 24.61 -18.68
C ALA A 274 39.70 25.13 -19.91
N LYS A 275 39.54 26.41 -20.25
CA LYS A 275 40.26 27.05 -21.36
C LYS A 275 41.77 27.10 -21.13
N LEU A 276 42.21 27.46 -19.91
CA LEU A 276 43.63 27.45 -19.54
C LEU A 276 44.25 26.05 -19.59
N ALA A 277 43.47 25.02 -19.28
CA ALA A 277 43.88 23.63 -19.42
C ALA A 277 43.90 23.12 -20.88
N GLY A 278 43.40 23.92 -21.82
CA GLY A 278 43.43 23.62 -23.25
C GLY A 278 42.15 23.00 -23.82
N PHE A 279 41.05 22.95 -23.05
CA PHE A 279 39.74 22.50 -23.56
C PHE A 279 39.09 23.55 -24.47
N HIS A 280 38.30 23.10 -25.44
CA HIS A 280 37.37 23.99 -26.14
C HIS A 280 36.16 24.28 -25.23
N VAL A 281 35.69 25.52 -25.17
CA VAL A 281 34.67 25.94 -24.18
C VAL A 281 33.57 26.72 -24.87
N ILE A 282 32.33 26.25 -24.71
CA ILE A 282 31.13 26.90 -25.21
C ILE A 282 30.27 27.28 -24.00
N GLY A 283 29.99 28.57 -23.83
CA GLY A 283 29.07 29.03 -22.79
C GLY A 283 27.65 29.15 -23.34
N PHE A 284 26.65 28.71 -22.57
CA PHE A 284 25.25 28.98 -22.86
C PHE A 284 24.73 30.12 -21.99
N LYS A 285 24.11 31.12 -22.63
CA LYS A 285 23.43 32.22 -21.95
C LYS A 285 22.19 32.63 -22.73
N ARG A 286 21.03 32.65 -22.07
CA ARG A 286 19.72 32.93 -22.70
C ARG A 286 19.65 34.25 -23.48
N GLN A 287 20.28 35.30 -22.96
CA GLN A 287 20.33 36.63 -23.60
C GLN A 287 21.70 37.27 -23.34
N LEU A 288 22.29 37.84 -24.40
CA LEU A 288 23.49 38.66 -24.32
C LEU A 288 23.07 40.13 -24.17
N ARG A 289 23.67 40.85 -23.22
CA ARG A 289 23.38 42.28 -22.97
C ARG A 289 24.64 43.11 -23.27
N GLY A 290 24.57 44.03 -24.25
CA GLY A 290 25.66 44.97 -24.56
C GLY A 290 26.97 44.29 -25.00
N ASP A 291 28.12 44.80 -24.52
CA ASP A 291 29.48 44.39 -24.92
C ASP A 291 29.96 43.07 -24.26
N GLU A 292 29.02 42.24 -23.81
CA GLU A 292 29.29 41.02 -23.04
C GLU A 292 30.12 39.98 -23.80
N ASP A 293 30.07 39.96 -25.14
CA ASP A 293 30.89 39.06 -25.97
C ASP A 293 32.40 39.30 -25.76
N GLU A 294 32.84 40.55 -25.59
CA GLU A 294 34.25 40.87 -25.27
C GLU A 294 34.60 40.43 -23.83
N THR A 295 33.65 40.51 -22.91
CA THR A 295 33.83 40.16 -21.50
C THR A 295 34.06 38.65 -21.31
N PHE A 296 33.43 37.82 -22.15
CA PHE A 296 33.50 36.37 -22.06
C PHE A 296 34.64 35.72 -22.85
N LYS A 297 35.38 36.47 -23.66
CA LYS A 297 36.52 35.93 -24.43
C LYS A 297 37.57 35.23 -23.57
N ASN A 298 37.73 35.65 -22.31
CA ASN A 298 38.70 35.04 -21.42
C ASN A 298 38.21 33.71 -20.81
N CYS A 299 36.91 33.42 -20.82
CA CYS A 299 36.32 32.23 -20.21
C CYS A 299 35.68 31.25 -21.20
N ALA A 300 35.33 31.69 -22.40
CA ALA A 300 34.77 30.83 -23.44
C ALA A 300 35.45 31.10 -24.79
N HIS A 301 35.38 30.14 -25.71
CA HIS A 301 35.72 30.34 -27.11
C HIS A 301 34.52 30.88 -27.89
N ARG A 302 33.32 30.50 -27.46
CA ARG A 302 32.05 30.91 -28.04
C ARG A 302 30.99 30.98 -26.94
N VAL A 303 30.06 31.93 -27.05
CA VAL A 303 28.86 31.99 -26.22
C VAL A 303 27.66 31.84 -27.14
N SER A 304 26.80 30.85 -26.87
CA SER A 304 25.58 30.60 -27.64
C SER A 304 24.34 30.93 -26.81
N THR A 305 23.33 31.47 -27.49
CA THR A 305 21.97 31.62 -26.96
C THR A 305 21.07 30.44 -27.33
N ASP A 306 21.57 29.53 -28.19
CA ASP A 306 20.89 28.32 -28.62
C ASP A 306 21.33 27.14 -27.75
N LEU A 307 20.38 26.51 -27.06
CA LEU A 307 20.66 25.38 -26.19
C LEU A 307 21.05 24.14 -27.01
N ASP A 308 20.38 23.92 -28.14
CA ASP A 308 20.56 22.72 -28.96
C ASP A 308 21.96 22.68 -29.57
N GLU A 309 22.52 23.84 -29.94
CA GLU A 309 23.92 23.95 -30.38
C GLU A 309 24.89 23.40 -29.33
N VAL A 310 24.68 23.74 -28.05
CA VAL A 310 25.55 23.31 -26.96
C VAL A 310 25.37 21.81 -26.69
N LEU A 311 24.13 21.31 -26.72
CA LEU A 311 23.83 19.89 -26.50
C LEU A 311 24.42 18.99 -27.61
N GLN A 312 24.41 19.45 -28.86
CA GLN A 312 24.92 18.70 -30.01
C GLN A 312 26.45 18.68 -30.11
N THR A 313 27.13 19.70 -29.58
CA THR A 313 28.58 19.87 -29.79
C THR A 313 29.43 19.52 -28.58
N ALA A 314 28.88 19.57 -27.36
CA ALA A 314 29.63 19.37 -26.13
C ALA A 314 29.95 17.88 -25.87
N ASP A 315 31.18 17.62 -25.42
CA ASP A 315 31.59 16.35 -24.82
C ASP A 315 31.31 16.32 -23.30
N TYR A 316 31.24 17.49 -22.68
CA TYR A 316 30.86 17.70 -21.29
C TYR A 316 29.80 18.78 -21.20
N ILE A 317 28.68 18.50 -20.54
CA ILE A 317 27.66 19.51 -20.24
C ILE A 317 27.71 19.79 -18.74
N VAL A 318 28.12 20.99 -18.37
CA VAL A 318 28.21 21.45 -16.98
C VAL A 318 27.06 22.41 -16.70
N SER A 319 26.12 21.99 -15.84
CA SER A 319 25.01 22.84 -15.41
C SER A 319 25.33 23.60 -14.13
N ILE A 320 25.26 24.93 -14.21
CA ILE A 320 25.28 25.85 -13.05
C ILE A 320 24.11 26.83 -13.09
N LEU A 321 23.03 26.45 -13.77
CA LEU A 321 21.83 27.26 -13.90
C LEU A 321 21.14 27.45 -12.53
N PRO A 322 20.60 28.65 -12.24
CA PRO A 322 19.72 28.83 -11.09
C PRO A 322 18.40 28.08 -11.32
N SER A 323 17.68 27.76 -10.25
CA SER A 323 16.31 27.23 -10.34
C SER A 323 15.37 28.40 -10.58
N THR A 324 14.75 28.42 -11.75
CA THR A 324 13.75 29.38 -12.20
C THR A 324 12.71 28.61 -13.02
N PRO A 325 11.47 29.13 -13.21
CA PRO A 325 10.49 28.45 -14.05
C PRO A 325 11.02 28.12 -15.46
N ALA A 326 11.86 28.99 -16.03
CA ALA A 326 12.46 28.81 -17.35
C ALA A 326 13.63 27.82 -17.39
N THR A 327 14.20 27.44 -16.25
CA THR A 327 15.34 26.50 -16.16
C THR A 327 14.97 25.17 -15.51
N LYS A 328 13.80 25.10 -14.85
CA LYS A 328 13.26 23.89 -14.26
C LYS A 328 12.84 22.90 -15.36
N TYR A 329 13.38 21.69 -15.30
CA TYR A 329 13.25 20.66 -16.34
C TYR A 329 13.62 21.15 -17.75
N LEU A 330 14.58 22.09 -17.83
CA LEU A 330 15.09 22.61 -19.09
C LEU A 330 15.64 21.49 -19.96
N LEU A 331 16.33 20.51 -19.35
CA LEU A 331 16.78 19.32 -20.04
C LEU A 331 15.71 18.23 -19.92
N ASN A 332 15.14 17.84 -21.05
CA ASN A 332 13.99 16.95 -21.10
C ASN A 332 14.04 16.07 -22.38
N GLU A 333 13.02 15.22 -22.56
CA GLU A 333 12.97 14.23 -23.64
C GLU A 333 13.00 14.86 -25.05
N THR A 334 12.66 16.14 -25.20
CA THR A 334 12.63 16.81 -26.51
C THR A 334 14.00 17.28 -26.99
N ASN A 335 14.88 17.71 -26.08
CA ASN A 335 16.20 18.29 -26.45
C ASN A 335 17.37 17.35 -26.17
N LEU A 336 17.26 16.44 -25.19
CA LEU A 336 18.29 15.44 -24.90
C LEU A 336 18.62 14.48 -26.05
N PRO A 337 17.72 14.15 -26.99
CA PRO A 337 18.09 13.42 -28.21
C PRO A 337 19.21 14.10 -29.01
N GLY A 338 19.34 15.42 -28.94
CA GLY A 338 20.44 16.17 -29.57
C GLY A 338 21.83 15.77 -29.08
N CYS A 339 21.92 15.20 -27.88
CA CYS A 339 23.16 14.71 -27.29
C CYS A 339 23.64 13.36 -27.87
N GLN A 340 22.83 12.67 -28.67
CA GLN A 340 23.06 11.26 -29.06
C GLN A 340 24.37 11.02 -29.82
N GLU A 341 24.86 12.01 -30.60
CA GLU A 341 26.09 11.89 -31.36
C GLU A 341 27.34 11.93 -30.45
N LYS A 342 27.39 12.89 -29.53
CA LYS A 342 28.53 13.12 -28.64
C LYS A 342 28.49 12.30 -27.35
N LYS A 343 27.29 11.96 -26.89
CA LYS A 343 27.02 11.26 -25.62
C LYS A 343 27.76 11.92 -24.44
N PRO A 344 27.55 13.23 -24.21
CA PRO A 344 28.32 13.99 -23.24
C PRO A 344 28.25 13.39 -21.84
N VAL A 345 29.27 13.73 -21.04
CA VAL A 345 29.20 13.58 -19.60
C VAL A 345 28.41 14.77 -19.05
N PHE A 346 27.33 14.49 -18.32
CA PHE A 346 26.54 15.54 -17.68
C PHE A 346 27.03 15.76 -16.23
N ILE A 347 27.37 17.00 -15.89
CA ILE A 347 27.83 17.39 -14.55
C ILE A 347 26.88 18.47 -14.02
N ASN A 348 26.16 18.18 -12.93
CA ASN A 348 25.28 19.16 -12.29
C ASN A 348 25.82 19.55 -10.91
N VAL A 349 26.18 20.83 -10.77
CA VAL A 349 26.61 21.45 -9.51
C VAL A 349 25.82 22.73 -9.20
N GLY A 350 24.72 22.96 -9.94
CA GLY A 350 23.84 24.11 -9.82
C GLY A 350 22.62 23.82 -8.94
N ARG A 351 21.51 23.46 -9.58
CA ARG A 351 20.26 23.08 -8.92
C ARG A 351 19.78 21.76 -9.50
N GLY A 352 19.27 20.87 -8.64
CA GLY A 352 18.91 19.50 -9.04
C GLY A 352 17.68 19.42 -9.94
N ASP A 353 16.86 20.46 -10.01
CA ASP A 353 15.62 20.49 -10.78
C ASP A 353 15.78 20.93 -12.25
N VAL A 354 17.00 21.09 -12.75
CA VAL A 354 17.28 21.37 -14.18
C VAL A 354 16.91 20.19 -15.08
N ILE A 355 16.99 18.96 -14.55
CA ILE A 355 16.63 17.70 -15.18
C ILE A 355 16.03 16.80 -14.08
N SER A 356 14.95 16.06 -14.37
CA SER A 356 14.38 15.16 -13.36
C SER A 356 15.25 13.92 -13.14
N GLU A 357 15.22 13.35 -11.94
CA GLU A 357 16.00 12.14 -11.62
C GLU A 357 15.62 10.95 -12.54
N LYS A 358 14.34 10.81 -12.86
CA LYS A 358 13.84 9.84 -13.86
C LYS A 358 14.44 10.09 -15.24
N MET A 359 14.55 11.36 -15.65
CA MET A 359 15.11 11.70 -16.96
C MET A 359 16.62 11.45 -17.03
N ILE A 360 17.35 11.61 -15.93
CA ILE A 360 18.77 11.23 -15.85
C ILE A 360 18.96 9.74 -16.14
N VAL A 361 18.18 8.87 -15.48
CA VAL A 361 18.23 7.41 -15.71
C VAL A 361 17.88 7.08 -17.15
N GLN A 362 16.78 7.63 -17.67
CA GLN A 362 16.38 7.42 -19.06
C GLN A 362 17.42 7.92 -20.08
N ALA A 363 18.08 9.05 -19.81
CA ALA A 363 19.14 9.58 -20.68
C ALA A 363 20.40 8.69 -20.67
N LEU A 364 20.69 8.01 -19.56
CA LEU A 364 21.77 7.01 -19.48
C LEU A 364 21.40 5.72 -20.22
N ASP A 365 20.16 5.24 -20.06
CA ASP A 365 19.64 4.04 -20.71
C ASP A 365 19.56 4.21 -22.24
N ARG A 366 19.06 5.36 -22.70
CA ARG A 366 18.98 5.71 -24.13
C ARG A 366 20.32 6.15 -24.73
N GLN A 367 21.39 6.15 -23.93
CA GLN A 367 22.74 6.58 -24.32
C GLN A 367 22.83 8.02 -24.84
N TRP A 368 22.00 8.92 -24.34
CA TRP A 368 22.15 10.37 -24.55
C TRP A 368 23.26 10.93 -23.68
N PHE A 369 23.51 10.34 -22.52
CA PHE A 369 24.68 10.60 -21.69
C PHE A 369 25.59 9.37 -21.58
N SER A 370 26.90 9.60 -21.52
CA SER A 370 27.87 8.52 -21.28
C SER A 370 28.08 8.26 -19.78
N LYS A 371 28.12 9.33 -18.98
CA LYS A 371 28.26 9.33 -17.50
C LYS A 371 27.56 10.55 -16.93
N VAL A 372 27.17 10.50 -15.66
CA VAL A 372 26.53 11.61 -14.95
C VAL A 372 27.24 11.84 -13.62
N VAL A 373 27.54 13.09 -13.28
CA VAL A 373 28.14 13.52 -12.01
C VAL A 373 27.19 14.51 -11.33
N LEU A 374 26.72 14.20 -10.12
CA LEU A 374 25.75 15.01 -9.39
C LEU A 374 26.27 15.37 -8.00
N ASP A 375 26.25 16.65 -7.68
CA ASP A 375 26.43 17.17 -6.31
C ASP A 375 25.11 17.74 -5.75
N VAL A 376 24.09 17.87 -6.59
CA VAL A 376 22.76 18.43 -6.27
C VAL A 376 21.67 17.52 -6.83
N PHE A 377 20.54 17.43 -6.14
CA PHE A 377 19.45 16.49 -6.43
C PHE A 377 18.08 17.17 -6.49
N GLU A 378 17.11 16.55 -7.16
CA GLU A 378 15.75 17.09 -7.22
C GLU A 378 15.11 17.04 -5.82
N LYS A 379 15.38 15.97 -5.08
CA LYS A 379 15.07 15.82 -3.65
C LYS A 379 16.38 15.70 -2.85
N GLU A 380 16.62 16.63 -1.93
CA GLU A 380 17.79 16.64 -1.05
C GLU A 380 17.38 16.45 0.42
N PRO A 381 17.89 15.43 1.14
CA PRO A 381 18.85 14.40 0.69
C PRO A 381 18.24 13.43 -0.32
N LEU A 382 19.09 12.83 -1.15
CA LEU A 382 18.69 11.82 -2.13
C LEU A 382 18.06 10.62 -1.37
N PRO A 383 16.83 10.18 -1.72
CA PRO A 383 16.17 9.06 -1.05
C PRO A 383 16.98 7.77 -1.11
N ASP A 384 16.93 6.95 -0.05
CA ASP A 384 17.70 5.69 0.06
C ASP A 384 17.34 4.66 -1.02
N ASP A 385 16.13 4.74 -1.57
CA ASP A 385 15.61 3.89 -2.64
C ASP A 385 15.87 4.45 -4.06
N SER A 386 16.59 5.57 -4.18
CA SER A 386 16.85 6.17 -5.49
C SER A 386 17.74 5.29 -6.36
N PRO A 387 17.36 5.01 -7.63
CA PRO A 387 18.16 4.19 -8.55
C PRO A 387 19.51 4.84 -8.91
N LEU A 388 19.69 6.13 -8.62
CA LEU A 388 20.95 6.84 -8.85
C LEU A 388 22.08 6.34 -7.94
N TRP A 389 21.78 5.74 -6.79
CA TRP A 389 22.79 5.16 -5.89
C TRP A 389 23.55 4.00 -6.53
N ASP A 390 22.84 3.12 -7.22
CA ASP A 390 23.38 1.86 -7.74
C ASP A 390 23.80 1.93 -9.21
N HIS A 391 23.49 3.03 -9.90
CA HIS A 391 23.72 3.11 -11.34
C HIS A 391 25.24 3.23 -11.66
N PRO A 392 25.84 2.29 -12.43
CA PRO A 392 27.31 2.18 -12.58
C PRO A 392 27.97 3.34 -13.35
N LYS A 393 27.18 4.20 -13.99
CA LYS A 393 27.63 5.39 -14.72
C LYS A 393 27.29 6.72 -14.02
N VAL A 394 26.76 6.65 -12.80
CA VAL A 394 26.43 7.82 -11.98
C VAL A 394 27.48 7.98 -10.88
N PHE A 395 27.93 9.21 -10.67
CA PHE A 395 28.87 9.58 -9.61
C PHE A 395 28.23 10.66 -8.74
N LEU A 396 28.15 10.40 -7.43
CA LEU A 396 27.44 11.24 -6.50
C LEU A 396 28.39 11.82 -5.46
N THR A 397 28.19 13.08 -5.08
CA THR A 397 28.80 13.67 -3.89
C THR A 397 27.77 14.42 -3.04
N PRO A 398 27.91 14.44 -1.70
CA PRO A 398 26.86 14.95 -0.81
C PRO A 398 26.92 16.48 -0.65
N HIS A 399 26.65 17.23 -1.71
CA HIS A 399 26.60 18.70 -1.72
C HIS A 399 27.92 19.36 -1.23
N VAL A 400 29.06 18.83 -1.68
CA VAL A 400 30.42 19.23 -1.26
C VAL A 400 31.18 20.03 -2.31
N ALA A 401 30.65 20.19 -3.53
CA ALA A 401 31.34 20.91 -4.61
C ALA A 401 31.62 22.37 -4.27
N ALA A 402 30.87 22.93 -3.32
CA ALA A 402 30.89 24.35 -2.96
C ALA A 402 31.42 24.65 -1.55
N PHE A 403 32.23 23.77 -0.95
CA PHE A 403 32.78 24.04 0.37
C PHE A 403 33.67 25.31 0.37
N CYS A 404 33.27 26.35 1.08
CA CYS A 404 34.03 27.59 1.22
C CYS A 404 34.96 27.52 2.43
N PHE A 405 36.26 27.75 2.24
CA PHE A 405 37.19 27.88 3.36
C PHE A 405 37.04 29.25 4.04
N ASN A 406 37.57 29.39 5.26
CA ASN A 406 37.50 30.66 6.00
C ASN A 406 38.26 31.77 5.27
N GLU A 407 39.36 31.42 4.61
CA GLU A 407 40.21 32.29 3.81
C GLU A 407 39.44 32.85 2.62
N ASP A 408 38.65 32.03 1.93
CA ASP A 408 37.82 32.45 0.80
C ASP A 408 36.78 33.50 1.23
N ILE A 409 36.16 33.28 2.39
CA ILE A 409 35.18 34.22 2.96
C ILE A 409 35.90 35.52 3.37
N ALA A 410 37.09 35.43 3.94
CA ALA A 410 37.91 36.59 4.30
C ALA A 410 38.32 37.41 3.06
N ASP A 411 38.64 36.75 1.95
CA ASP A 411 38.95 37.37 0.66
C ASP A 411 37.77 38.16 0.07
N VAL A 412 36.54 37.78 0.37
CA VAL A 412 35.33 38.54 -0.01
C VAL A 412 35.02 39.63 1.02
N PHE A 413 35.10 39.32 2.31
CA PHE A 413 34.67 40.21 3.38
C PHE A 413 35.59 41.42 3.56
N VAL A 414 36.91 41.24 3.52
CA VAL A 414 37.87 42.34 3.77
C VAL A 414 37.76 43.46 2.72
N PRO A 415 37.69 43.19 1.41
CA PRO A 415 37.41 44.22 0.41
C PRO A 415 36.08 44.93 0.62
N ASN A 416 35.02 44.18 0.97
CA ASN A 416 33.71 44.77 1.27
C ASN A 416 33.74 45.64 2.53
N LEU A 417 34.50 45.26 3.56
CA LEU A 417 34.66 46.07 4.77
C LEU A 417 35.37 47.39 4.47
N ASN A 418 36.40 47.36 3.62
CA ASN A 418 37.06 48.57 3.16
C ASN A 418 36.12 49.45 2.33
N ALA A 419 35.30 48.86 1.46
CA ALA A 419 34.29 49.58 0.69
C ALA A 419 33.22 50.20 1.60
N TYR A 420 32.74 49.47 2.61
CA TYR A 420 31.78 49.94 3.60
C TYR A 420 32.31 51.16 4.38
N LEU A 421 33.54 51.07 4.91
CA LEU A 421 34.19 52.18 5.62
C LEU A 421 34.41 53.41 4.72
N ALA A 422 34.66 53.19 3.43
CA ALA A 422 34.82 54.23 2.42
C ALA A 422 33.50 54.71 1.79
N LYS A 423 32.35 54.17 2.21
CA LYS A 423 31.01 54.39 1.59
C LYS A 423 30.98 54.16 0.07
N LYS A 424 31.72 53.15 -0.39
CA LYS A 424 31.73 52.68 -1.79
C LYS A 424 30.76 51.49 -1.96
N PRO A 425 30.31 51.20 -3.20
CA PRO A 425 29.48 50.02 -3.48
C PRO A 425 30.16 48.73 -3.03
N LEU A 426 29.38 47.84 -2.40
CA LEU A 426 29.85 46.54 -1.95
C LEU A 426 29.76 45.53 -3.10
N ASN A 427 30.70 44.59 -3.13
CA ASN A 427 30.68 43.48 -4.09
C ASN A 427 29.67 42.42 -3.66
N TYR A 428 29.09 41.73 -4.65
CA TYR A 428 28.13 40.64 -4.47
C TYR A 428 26.90 41.02 -3.65
N LEU A 429 26.42 42.25 -3.85
CA LEU A 429 25.19 42.75 -3.25
C LEU A 429 23.98 41.92 -3.70
N VAL A 430 23.15 41.52 -2.73
CA VAL A 430 21.88 40.85 -2.99
C VAL A 430 20.86 41.92 -3.35
N ASP A 431 20.30 41.81 -4.56
CA ASP A 431 19.26 42.70 -5.02
C ASP A 431 17.89 42.18 -4.55
N TRP A 432 17.33 42.87 -3.54
CA TRP A 432 16.00 42.61 -3.01
C TRP A 432 14.87 42.91 -4.02
N SER A 433 15.17 43.47 -5.20
CA SER A 433 14.21 43.75 -6.28
C SER A 433 14.11 42.63 -7.32
N ILE A 434 14.95 41.59 -7.22
CA ILE A 434 14.84 40.35 -8.03
C ILE A 434 13.47 39.66 -7.84
N GLU A 435 12.69 40.06 -6.83
CA GLU A 435 11.24 39.84 -6.72
C GLU A 435 10.50 40.03 -8.05
N LYS A 436 10.83 41.01 -8.89
CA LYS A 436 10.07 41.22 -10.13
C LYS A 436 10.31 40.12 -11.17
N GLU A 437 11.54 39.69 -11.46
CA GLU A 437 11.75 38.64 -12.49
C GLU A 437 11.39 37.23 -12.00
N ILE A 438 11.41 36.97 -10.68
CA ILE A 438 11.03 35.67 -10.10
C ILE A 438 9.53 35.60 -9.75
N LEU A 439 8.85 36.74 -9.54
CA LEU A 439 7.41 36.81 -9.20
C LEU A 439 6.51 37.38 -10.31
N LEU A 440 7.03 37.98 -11.41
CA LEU A 440 6.17 38.46 -12.52
C LEU A 440 5.57 37.33 -13.38
N GLU A 441 5.98 36.07 -13.19
CA GLU A 441 5.29 34.90 -13.76
C GLU A 441 4.23 34.30 -12.81
N ARG A 442 4.05 34.87 -11.61
CA ARG A 442 2.94 34.54 -10.71
C ARG A 442 2.00 35.75 -10.63
N GLY A 443 0.86 35.61 -11.31
CA GLY A 443 -0.23 36.60 -11.31
C GLY A 443 -0.78 36.94 -9.90
N PRO A 444 -1.67 37.93 -9.80
CA PRO A 444 -1.97 38.61 -8.54
C PRO A 444 -2.71 37.71 -7.53
N LYS A 445 -2.16 37.65 -6.31
CA LYS A 445 -2.71 37.17 -5.03
C LYS A 445 -3.99 36.32 -5.10
N GLN A 446 -3.80 35.02 -5.04
CA GLN A 446 -4.63 34.08 -4.28
C GLN A 446 -3.71 33.41 -3.26
N THR A 447 -4.17 33.18 -2.03
CA THR A 447 -3.32 32.54 -1.02
C THR A 447 -2.86 31.17 -1.53
N ALA A 448 -1.65 30.71 -1.21
CA ALA A 448 -1.19 29.37 -1.64
C ALA A 448 -2.17 28.27 -1.21
N GLY A 449 -2.87 28.46 -0.09
CA GLY A 449 -4.00 27.64 0.34
C GLY A 449 -5.25 27.75 -0.54
N ASP A 450 -5.59 28.94 -1.06
CA ASP A 450 -6.71 29.13 -2.00
C ASP A 450 -6.42 28.61 -3.41
N GLU A 451 -5.17 28.71 -3.91
CA GLU A 451 -4.78 28.09 -5.18
C GLU A 451 -4.76 26.56 -5.05
N GLN A 452 -4.19 26.01 -3.97
CA GLN A 452 -4.26 24.58 -3.68
C GLN A 452 -5.72 24.13 -3.52
N ARG A 453 -6.57 24.87 -2.81
CA ARG A 453 -8.01 24.59 -2.68
C ARG A 453 -8.72 24.66 -4.04
N ARG A 454 -8.42 25.66 -4.88
CA ARG A 454 -8.96 25.79 -6.25
C ARG A 454 -8.45 24.72 -7.21
N ALA A 455 -7.28 24.15 -6.99
CA ALA A 455 -6.74 23.06 -7.80
C ALA A 455 -7.24 21.69 -7.32
N LEU A 456 -7.35 21.49 -6.01
CA LEU A 456 -7.77 20.21 -5.42
C LEU A 456 -9.27 19.96 -5.57
N LEU A 457 -10.13 20.97 -5.49
CA LEU A 457 -11.57 20.74 -5.67
C LEU A 457 -11.91 20.20 -7.08
N PRO A 458 -11.40 20.76 -8.19
CA PRO A 458 -11.51 20.14 -9.52
C PRO A 458 -10.83 18.78 -9.61
N LEU A 459 -9.69 18.58 -8.94
CA LEU A 459 -9.01 17.28 -8.92
C LEU A 459 -9.87 16.22 -8.25
N VAL A 460 -10.45 16.49 -7.07
CA VAL A 460 -11.41 15.61 -6.38
C VAL A 460 -12.60 15.29 -7.29
N ARG A 461 -13.08 16.29 -8.04
CA ARG A 461 -14.16 16.11 -9.04
C ARG A 461 -13.76 15.22 -10.21
N LYS A 462 -12.50 15.25 -10.65
CA LYS A 462 -11.97 14.39 -11.71
C LYS A 462 -11.66 12.98 -11.21
N CYS A 463 -11.11 12.84 -10.01
CA CYS A 463 -10.75 11.57 -9.38
C CYS A 463 -11.95 10.66 -9.10
N ILE A 464 -13.19 11.13 -9.27
CA ILE A 464 -14.35 10.23 -9.25
C ILE A 464 -14.30 9.22 -10.40
N ASN A 465 -13.70 9.59 -11.53
CA ASN A 465 -13.51 8.73 -12.70
C ASN A 465 -12.21 7.91 -12.58
N ARG A 466 -12.27 6.60 -12.83
CA ARG A 466 -11.12 5.69 -12.75
C ARG A 466 -9.95 6.07 -13.64
N GLN A 467 -10.20 6.42 -14.90
CA GLN A 467 -9.14 6.73 -15.87
C GLN A 467 -8.35 7.98 -15.45
N GLU A 468 -9.03 8.98 -14.91
CA GLU A 468 -8.38 10.18 -14.37
C GLU A 468 -7.58 9.88 -13.08
N ARG A 469 -8.02 8.89 -12.27
CA ARG A 469 -7.24 8.42 -11.12
C ARG A 469 -5.95 7.73 -11.55
N GLU A 470 -5.99 6.90 -12.59
CA GLU A 470 -4.80 6.23 -13.13
C GLU A 470 -3.75 7.26 -13.57
N GLN A 471 -4.16 8.33 -14.26
CA GLN A 471 -3.28 9.45 -14.61
C GLN A 471 -2.70 10.14 -13.37
N MET A 472 -3.51 10.31 -12.32
CA MET A 472 -3.05 10.86 -11.04
C MET A 472 -1.99 9.94 -10.40
N TYR A 473 -2.15 8.62 -10.45
CA TYR A 473 -1.18 7.66 -9.94
C TYR A 473 0.14 7.68 -10.73
N GLU A 474 0.06 7.70 -12.06
CA GLU A 474 1.23 7.79 -12.95
C GLU A 474 2.05 9.07 -12.75
N ALA A 475 1.40 10.16 -12.36
CA ALA A 475 2.02 11.45 -12.06
C ALA A 475 2.62 11.55 -10.64
N ASN A 476 2.82 10.42 -9.93
CA ASN A 476 3.25 10.37 -8.53
C ASN A 476 2.28 11.11 -7.58
N GLY A 477 0.99 11.20 -7.94
CA GLY A 477 0.00 11.95 -7.20
C GLY A 477 -0.26 11.40 -5.80
N VAL A 478 -0.12 10.09 -5.57
CA VAL A 478 -0.30 9.47 -4.24
C VAL A 478 0.71 10.03 -3.24
N HIS A 479 1.99 10.11 -3.61
CA HIS A 479 3.02 10.68 -2.74
C HIS A 479 2.77 12.17 -2.49
N VAL A 480 2.49 12.93 -3.55
CA VAL A 480 2.24 14.39 -3.46
C VAL A 480 1.03 14.67 -2.56
N LEU A 481 -0.07 13.97 -2.76
CA LEU A 481 -1.27 14.13 -1.94
C LEU A 481 -1.04 13.68 -0.50
N SER A 482 -0.24 12.63 -0.26
CA SER A 482 0.12 12.19 1.10
C SER A 482 0.92 13.26 1.85
N GLU A 483 1.86 13.93 1.15
CA GLU A 483 2.59 15.07 1.68
C GLU A 483 1.65 16.24 1.98
N VAL A 484 0.73 16.57 1.05
CA VAL A 484 -0.28 17.63 1.25
C VAL A 484 -1.18 17.34 2.46
N VAL A 485 -1.55 16.08 2.70
CA VAL A 485 -2.29 15.69 3.91
C VAL A 485 -1.44 15.92 5.16
N SER A 486 -0.18 15.47 5.14
CA SER A 486 0.71 15.50 6.32
C SER A 486 1.23 16.89 6.69
N SER A 487 1.48 17.75 5.70
CA SER A 487 2.17 19.03 5.86
C SER A 487 1.36 20.24 5.37
N GLY A 488 0.11 20.05 4.96
CA GLY A 488 -0.74 21.12 4.45
C GLY A 488 -1.21 22.08 5.55
N ASP A 489 -1.08 23.38 5.33
CA ASP A 489 -1.46 24.42 6.31
C ASP A 489 -2.98 24.67 6.39
N ALA A 490 -3.76 24.21 5.40
CA ALA A 490 -5.19 24.49 5.29
C ALA A 490 -6.05 23.23 5.41
N TYR A 491 -6.99 23.23 6.37
CA TYR A 491 -7.89 22.11 6.66
C TYR A 491 -8.60 21.56 5.43
N LEU A 492 -9.21 22.42 4.60
CA LEU A 492 -9.93 21.98 3.40
C LEU A 492 -9.00 21.35 2.34
N THR A 493 -7.75 21.84 2.25
CA THR A 493 -6.74 21.30 1.34
C THR A 493 -6.33 19.89 1.77
N GLN A 494 -6.05 19.69 3.07
CA GLN A 494 -5.77 18.37 3.62
C GLN A 494 -6.96 17.42 3.42
N LEU A 495 -8.18 17.90 3.65
CA LEU A 495 -9.39 17.10 3.53
C LEU A 495 -9.67 16.64 2.08
N TYR A 496 -9.50 17.53 1.10
CA TYR A 496 -9.64 17.19 -0.31
C TYR A 496 -8.53 16.28 -0.81
N ALA A 497 -7.29 16.48 -0.36
CA ALA A 497 -6.20 15.58 -0.68
C ALA A 497 -6.43 14.18 -0.10
N LEU A 498 -6.90 14.10 1.15
CA LEU A 498 -7.29 12.84 1.78
C LEU A 498 -8.42 12.15 1.01
N LYS A 499 -9.42 12.90 0.52
CA LYS A 499 -10.48 12.34 -0.34
C LYS A 499 -9.91 11.71 -1.61
N CYS A 500 -8.99 12.39 -2.30
CA CYS A 500 -8.29 11.84 -3.47
C CYS A 500 -7.52 10.54 -3.17
N LEU A 501 -6.87 10.48 -2.01
CA LEU A 501 -6.14 9.29 -1.56
C LEU A 501 -7.06 8.13 -1.17
N GLY A 502 -8.29 8.42 -0.74
CA GLY A 502 -9.26 7.40 -0.33
C GLY A 502 -9.66 6.43 -1.44
N TRP A 503 -9.42 6.77 -2.72
CA TRP A 503 -9.59 5.82 -3.83
C TRP A 503 -8.34 4.96 -4.08
N ALA A 504 -7.15 5.44 -3.68
CA ALA A 504 -5.88 4.71 -3.82
C ALA A 504 -5.74 3.55 -2.83
N THR A 505 -6.57 3.47 -1.80
CA THR A 505 -6.56 2.35 -0.83
C THR A 505 -7.08 1.05 -1.40
N SER A 506 -7.82 1.10 -2.52
CA SER A 506 -8.30 -0.10 -3.22
C SER A 506 -7.17 -0.88 -3.89
N ASP A 507 -6.03 -0.25 -4.18
CA ASP A 507 -4.84 -0.89 -4.71
C ASP A 507 -3.71 -0.77 -3.67
N ALA A 508 -3.46 -1.87 -2.94
CA ALA A 508 -2.44 -1.93 -1.89
C ALA A 508 -1.02 -1.64 -2.42
N SER A 509 -0.78 -1.74 -3.73
CA SER A 509 0.50 -1.34 -4.35
C SER A 509 0.68 0.17 -4.42
N LYS A 510 -0.41 0.95 -4.33
CA LYS A 510 -0.40 2.42 -4.40
C LYS A 510 -0.37 3.04 -3.01
N LEU A 511 -1.24 2.59 -2.11
CA LEU A 511 -1.31 3.07 -0.74
C LEU A 511 -1.89 1.99 0.16
N SER A 512 -1.12 1.55 1.18
CA SER A 512 -1.64 0.58 2.13
C SER A 512 -2.74 1.21 3.00
N GLU A 513 -3.73 0.40 3.39
CA GLU A 513 -4.81 0.83 4.29
C GLU A 513 -4.24 1.40 5.61
N SER A 514 -3.19 0.78 6.15
CA SER A 514 -2.49 1.25 7.35
C SER A 514 -1.79 2.60 7.18
N ALA A 515 -1.27 2.92 5.99
CA ALA A 515 -0.68 4.21 5.69
C ALA A 515 -1.77 5.28 5.50
N PHE A 516 -2.88 4.91 4.84
CA PHE A 516 -4.03 5.78 4.71
C PHE A 516 -4.66 6.12 6.06
N GLU A 517 -4.79 5.16 6.98
CA GLU A 517 -5.37 5.43 8.30
C GLU A 517 -4.51 6.40 9.12
N LYS A 518 -3.17 6.30 9.04
CA LYS A 518 -2.27 7.30 9.65
C LYS A 518 -2.44 8.69 9.05
N LEU A 519 -2.57 8.78 7.72
CA LEU A 519 -2.81 10.05 7.03
C LEU A 519 -4.18 10.62 7.41
N ARG A 520 -5.20 9.77 7.50
CA ARG A 520 -6.54 10.13 7.94
C ARG A 520 -6.51 10.70 9.35
N GLU A 521 -5.86 10.04 10.30
CA GLU A 521 -5.72 10.51 11.69
C GLU A 521 -4.97 11.86 11.79
N SER A 522 -4.05 12.14 10.87
CA SER A 522 -3.24 13.38 10.88
C SER A 522 -4.05 14.66 10.58
N VAL A 523 -5.17 14.55 9.84
CA VAL A 523 -6.04 15.69 9.54
C VAL A 523 -6.89 16.00 10.76
N ARG A 524 -7.12 17.26 11.13
CA ARG A 524 -8.02 17.58 12.26
C ARG A 524 -9.48 17.19 11.95
N GLU A 525 -10.27 17.04 13.00
CA GLU A 525 -11.73 16.92 12.90
C GLU A 525 -12.39 18.29 12.59
N ALA A 526 -13.52 18.25 11.86
CA ALA A 526 -14.42 19.39 11.64
C ALA A 526 -15.07 19.81 12.96
N THR A 527 -15.19 21.12 13.20
CA THR A 527 -15.88 21.62 14.40
C THR A 527 -17.40 21.53 14.26
N PRO A 528 -18.17 21.48 15.36
CA PRO A 528 -19.63 21.48 15.31
C PRO A 528 -20.21 22.67 14.53
N GLU A 529 -19.58 23.84 14.59
CA GLU A 529 -19.99 25.04 13.85
C GLU A 529 -19.76 24.86 12.34
N GLU A 530 -18.62 24.27 11.92
CA GLU A 530 -18.34 23.95 10.51
C GLU A 530 -19.36 22.94 9.95
N LEU A 531 -19.71 21.92 10.74
CA LEU A 531 -20.73 20.92 10.38
C LEU A 531 -22.13 21.52 10.30
N THR A 532 -22.50 22.40 11.23
CA THR A 532 -23.81 23.09 11.22
C THR A 532 -23.91 24.03 10.03
N SER A 533 -22.84 24.77 9.72
CA SER A 533 -22.77 25.62 8.52
C SER A 533 -22.92 24.80 7.24
N LEU A 534 -22.42 23.56 7.22
CA LEU A 534 -22.56 22.66 6.06
C LEU A 534 -24.02 22.28 5.80
N VAL A 535 -24.79 22.01 6.86
CA VAL A 535 -26.24 21.74 6.76
C VAL A 535 -26.98 22.94 6.17
N ASP A 536 -26.67 24.15 6.65
CA ASP A 536 -27.28 25.39 6.15
C ASP A 536 -26.97 25.62 4.67
N VAL A 537 -25.72 25.41 4.25
CA VAL A 537 -25.30 25.50 2.84
C VAL A 537 -26.05 24.50 1.96
N LEU A 538 -26.22 23.25 2.41
CA LEU A 538 -26.95 22.24 1.64
C LEU A 538 -28.45 22.54 1.50
N GLN A 539 -29.06 23.15 2.54
CA GLN A 539 -30.49 23.48 2.53
C GLN A 539 -30.76 24.75 1.73
N HIS A 540 -30.04 25.84 2.04
CA HIS A 540 -30.38 27.20 1.61
C HIS A 540 -29.40 27.81 0.59
N GLY A 541 -28.25 27.17 0.36
CA GLY A 541 -27.25 27.65 -0.59
C GLY A 541 -27.73 27.68 -2.05
N ASN A 542 -27.02 28.39 -2.91
CA ASN A 542 -27.23 28.34 -4.35
C ASN A 542 -26.70 27.01 -4.94
N HIS A 543 -26.93 26.75 -6.24
CA HIS A 543 -26.51 25.48 -6.86
C HIS A 543 -25.00 25.19 -6.72
N GLU A 544 -24.13 26.19 -6.90
CA GLU A 544 -22.67 26.01 -6.84
C GLU A 544 -22.20 25.78 -5.39
N GLU A 545 -22.80 26.46 -4.43
CA GLU A 545 -22.56 26.27 -3.00
C GLU A 545 -22.98 24.87 -2.54
N LYS A 546 -24.13 24.37 -3.02
CA LYS A 546 -24.59 22.99 -2.77
C LYS A 546 -23.64 21.95 -3.38
N ASP A 547 -23.08 22.21 -4.57
CA ASP A 547 -22.09 21.33 -5.19
C ASP A 547 -20.82 21.21 -4.33
N GLY A 548 -20.33 22.34 -3.82
CA GLY A 548 -19.20 22.37 -2.88
C GLY A 548 -19.53 21.68 -1.56
N GLY A 549 -20.73 21.93 -1.03
CA GLY A 549 -21.22 21.30 0.19
C GLY A 549 -21.26 19.77 0.11
N ALA A 550 -21.78 19.20 -1.00
CA ALA A 550 -21.83 17.75 -1.16
C ALA A 550 -20.44 17.10 -1.24
N VAL A 551 -19.48 17.74 -1.93
CA VAL A 551 -18.07 17.29 -1.96
C VAL A 551 -17.45 17.34 -0.56
N LEU A 552 -17.72 18.40 0.20
CA LEU A 552 -17.25 18.54 1.58
C LEU A 552 -17.83 17.45 2.47
N CYS A 553 -19.13 17.13 2.38
CA CYS A 553 -19.73 16.02 3.13
C CYS A 553 -19.02 14.70 2.84
N ALA A 554 -18.78 14.37 1.57
CA ALA A 554 -18.07 13.17 1.19
C ALA A 554 -16.63 13.13 1.72
N SER A 555 -15.98 14.29 1.79
CA SER A 555 -14.59 14.43 2.27
C SER A 555 -14.50 14.33 3.80
N VAL A 556 -15.43 14.97 4.53
CA VAL A 556 -15.57 14.85 6.00
C VAL A 556 -15.93 13.42 6.41
N ALA A 557 -16.81 12.75 5.66
CA ALA A 557 -17.12 11.34 5.88
C ALA A 557 -15.87 10.45 5.67
N THR A 558 -15.06 10.74 4.64
CA THR A 558 -13.78 10.02 4.39
C THR A 558 -12.77 10.22 5.51
N ARG A 559 -12.76 11.41 6.14
CA ARG A 559 -11.97 11.65 7.36
C ARG A 559 -12.42 10.79 8.54
N GLY A 560 -13.66 10.31 8.56
CA GLY A 560 -14.20 9.45 9.61
C GLY A 560 -15.24 10.07 10.52
N GLN A 561 -15.73 11.27 10.20
CA GLN A 561 -16.75 11.96 10.99
C GLN A 561 -18.17 11.70 10.49
N SER A 562 -18.45 10.48 10.03
CA SER A 562 -19.77 10.09 9.49
C SER A 562 -20.88 10.24 10.54
N ASP A 563 -20.59 9.93 11.80
CA ASP A 563 -21.58 10.00 12.89
C ASP A 563 -21.90 11.45 13.24
N ALA A 564 -20.87 12.31 13.30
CA ALA A 564 -21.07 13.74 13.50
C ALA A 564 -21.90 14.37 12.37
N LEU A 565 -21.65 13.99 11.11
CA LEU A 565 -22.44 14.42 9.95
C LEU A 565 -23.90 13.95 10.02
N ARG A 566 -24.14 12.70 10.45
CA ARG A 566 -25.49 12.19 10.69
C ARG A 566 -26.18 13.01 11.78
N ASP A 567 -25.52 13.21 12.91
CA ASP A 567 -26.10 13.84 14.10
C ASP A 567 -26.45 15.31 13.89
N VAL A 568 -25.68 16.05 13.08
CA VAL A 568 -26.05 17.42 12.68
C VAL A 568 -27.17 17.47 11.63
N GLY A 569 -27.58 16.33 11.05
CA GLY A 569 -28.71 16.25 10.13
C GLY A 569 -28.38 16.52 8.65
N VAL A 570 -27.20 16.11 8.18
CA VAL A 570 -26.81 16.24 6.75
C VAL A 570 -27.56 15.27 5.82
N VAL A 571 -28.09 14.16 6.34
CA VAL A 571 -28.71 13.10 5.52
C VAL A 571 -29.96 13.59 4.73
N PRO A 572 -30.97 14.25 5.34
CA PRO A 572 -32.14 14.70 4.58
C PRO A 572 -31.83 15.70 3.45
N PRO A 573 -30.98 16.73 3.63
CA PRO A 573 -30.57 17.61 2.53
C PRO A 573 -29.90 16.89 1.36
N LEU A 574 -29.04 15.89 1.63
CA LEU A 574 -28.41 15.09 0.57
C LEU A 574 -29.45 14.24 -0.20
N ILE A 575 -30.46 13.70 0.48
CA ILE A 575 -31.55 12.94 -0.17
C ILE A 575 -32.40 13.86 -1.06
N GLU A 576 -32.68 15.09 -0.62
CA GLU A 576 -33.40 16.07 -1.46
C GLU A 576 -32.58 16.46 -2.69
N MET A 577 -31.26 16.58 -2.56
CA MET A 577 -30.36 16.77 -3.70
C MET A 577 -30.37 15.58 -4.67
N LEU A 578 -30.55 14.34 -4.19
CA LEU A 578 -30.72 13.18 -5.07
C LEU A 578 -32.01 13.23 -5.90
N LYS A 579 -33.10 13.78 -5.35
CA LYS A 579 -34.42 13.80 -6.00
C LYS A 579 -34.55 14.84 -7.10
N GLY A 580 -33.90 16.00 -6.95
CA GLY A 580 -34.10 17.15 -7.85
C GLY A 580 -32.86 17.98 -8.15
N GLY A 581 -31.67 17.53 -7.74
CA GLY A 581 -30.42 18.23 -7.98
C GLY A 581 -29.90 18.11 -9.42
N SER A 582 -28.86 18.88 -9.72
CA SER A 582 -28.11 18.73 -10.98
C SER A 582 -27.41 17.37 -11.08
N ALA A 583 -26.89 17.02 -12.26
CA ALA A 583 -26.11 15.78 -12.44
C ALA A 583 -24.89 15.70 -11.49
N LEU A 584 -24.24 16.84 -11.23
CA LEU A 584 -23.12 16.91 -10.29
C LEU A 584 -23.58 16.76 -8.84
N GLN A 585 -24.72 17.35 -8.48
CA GLN A 585 -25.28 17.28 -7.12
C GLN A 585 -25.71 15.87 -6.76
N THR A 586 -26.44 15.21 -7.65
CA THR A 586 -26.90 13.84 -7.47
C THR A 586 -25.71 12.87 -7.39
N LEU A 587 -24.67 13.07 -8.21
CA LEU A 587 -23.42 12.31 -8.15
C LEU A 587 -22.74 12.41 -6.77
N TRP A 588 -22.50 13.64 -6.30
CA TRP A 588 -21.81 13.88 -5.03
C TRP A 588 -22.66 13.54 -3.81
N ALA A 589 -23.98 13.72 -3.89
CA ALA A 589 -24.90 13.26 -2.85
C ALA A 589 -24.88 11.73 -2.73
N ALA A 590 -24.87 10.98 -3.84
CA ALA A 590 -24.73 9.53 -3.82
C ALA A 590 -23.37 9.09 -3.25
N ASN A 591 -22.27 9.76 -3.64
CA ASN A 591 -20.94 9.48 -3.09
C ASN A 591 -20.86 9.74 -1.58
N ALA A 592 -21.42 10.86 -1.11
CA ALA A 592 -21.45 11.23 0.30
C ALA A 592 -22.27 10.21 1.12
N LEU A 593 -23.50 9.90 0.68
CA LEU A 593 -24.36 8.91 1.34
C LEU A 593 -23.73 7.52 1.35
N GLY A 594 -23.09 7.11 0.25
CA GLY A 594 -22.36 5.84 0.20
C GLY A 594 -21.16 5.79 1.15
N THR A 595 -20.45 6.91 1.33
CA THR A 595 -19.34 7.02 2.28
C THR A 595 -19.84 6.98 3.73
N LEU A 596 -20.94 7.68 4.03
CA LEU A 596 -21.62 7.64 5.33
C LEU A 596 -22.09 6.22 5.69
N ALA A 597 -22.68 5.51 4.72
CA ALA A 597 -23.16 4.14 4.87
C ALA A 597 -22.03 3.13 5.09
N CYS A 598 -20.81 3.42 4.63
CA CYS A 598 -19.65 2.56 4.82
C CYS A 598 -19.22 2.47 6.30
N SER A 599 -19.52 3.49 7.11
CA SER A 599 -18.95 3.61 8.47
C SER A 599 -19.60 2.68 9.49
N ASN A 600 -20.93 2.71 9.65
CA ASN A 600 -21.61 1.87 10.65
C ASN A 600 -23.08 1.61 10.32
N ASN A 601 -23.69 0.70 11.08
CA ASN A 601 -25.07 0.27 10.88
C ASN A 601 -26.12 1.35 11.18
N GLU A 602 -25.87 2.24 12.13
CA GLU A 602 -26.81 3.33 12.47
C GLU A 602 -26.95 4.32 11.31
N ASN A 603 -25.86 4.65 10.62
CA ASN A 603 -25.87 5.52 9.44
C ASN A 603 -26.63 4.85 8.29
N ARG A 604 -26.41 3.55 8.06
CA ARG A 604 -27.15 2.77 7.05
C ARG A 604 -28.66 2.83 7.31
N VAL A 605 -29.09 2.59 8.56
CA VAL A 605 -30.50 2.65 8.96
C VAL A 605 -31.06 4.06 8.83
N THR A 606 -30.30 5.09 9.20
CA THR A 606 -30.75 6.49 9.10
C THR A 606 -30.98 6.91 7.64
N ILE A 607 -30.07 6.54 6.73
CA ILE A 607 -30.20 6.84 5.30
C ILE A 607 -31.42 6.13 4.70
N ALA A 608 -31.60 4.84 5.01
CA ALA A 608 -32.76 4.08 4.54
C ALA A 608 -34.08 4.63 5.13
N GLY A 609 -34.12 4.88 6.45
CA GLY A 609 -35.28 5.43 7.15
C GLY A 609 -35.68 6.85 6.72
N ALA A 610 -34.72 7.65 6.23
CA ALA A 610 -34.97 8.95 5.63
C ALA A 610 -35.44 8.88 4.15
N GLY A 611 -35.59 7.67 3.59
CA GLY A 611 -36.06 7.45 2.23
C GLY A 611 -34.99 7.63 1.15
N GLY A 612 -33.70 7.42 1.49
CA GLY A 612 -32.59 7.55 0.56
C GLY A 612 -32.49 6.43 -0.47
N THR A 613 -33.13 5.28 -0.25
CA THR A 613 -33.07 4.11 -1.16
C THR A 613 -33.76 4.38 -2.49
N THR A 614 -34.97 4.95 -2.49
CA THR A 614 -35.75 5.17 -3.72
C THR A 614 -35.01 6.05 -4.73
N PRO A 615 -34.47 7.23 -4.38
CA PRO A 615 -33.74 8.06 -5.34
C PRO A 615 -32.46 7.39 -5.87
N LEU A 616 -31.78 6.58 -5.06
CA LEU A 616 -30.61 5.82 -5.51
C LEU A 616 -30.99 4.73 -6.52
N VAL A 617 -32.11 4.02 -6.32
CA VAL A 617 -32.60 3.03 -7.29
C VAL A 617 -33.05 3.70 -8.59
N VAL A 618 -33.67 4.89 -8.51
CA VAL A 618 -33.98 5.69 -9.70
C VAL A 618 -32.70 6.05 -10.47
N LEU A 619 -31.64 6.46 -9.77
CA LEU A 619 -30.35 6.77 -10.41
C LEU A 619 -29.70 5.56 -11.10
N LEU A 620 -29.89 4.33 -10.61
CA LEU A 620 -29.44 3.12 -11.33
C LEU A 620 -30.07 2.98 -12.72
N ARG A 621 -31.30 3.49 -12.90
CA ARG A 621 -32.07 3.37 -14.14
C ARG A 621 -31.87 4.56 -15.08
N THR A 622 -31.68 5.76 -14.54
CA THR A 622 -31.72 7.01 -15.32
C THR A 622 -30.44 7.84 -15.25
N GLY A 623 -29.50 7.50 -14.37
CA GLY A 623 -28.26 8.23 -14.18
C GLY A 623 -27.28 8.09 -15.35
N ALA A 624 -26.34 9.03 -15.43
CA ALA A 624 -25.13 8.87 -16.24
C ALA A 624 -24.17 7.86 -15.60
N GLU A 625 -23.13 7.48 -16.33
CA GLU A 625 -22.21 6.40 -15.97
C GLU A 625 -21.69 6.48 -14.53
N GLU A 626 -21.16 7.64 -14.14
CA GLU A 626 -20.60 7.90 -12.80
C GLU A 626 -21.69 7.91 -11.70
N GLN A 627 -22.89 8.41 -12.02
CA GLN A 627 -24.01 8.46 -11.07
C GLN A 627 -24.51 7.06 -10.76
N ILE A 628 -24.62 6.21 -11.79
CA ILE A 628 -24.98 4.80 -11.65
C ILE A 628 -23.98 4.08 -10.74
N HIS A 629 -22.69 4.25 -11.00
CA HIS A 629 -21.64 3.66 -10.18
C HIS A 629 -21.74 4.08 -8.70
N GLN A 630 -21.87 5.39 -8.43
CA GLN A 630 -22.01 5.87 -7.05
C GLN A 630 -23.30 5.39 -6.38
N ALA A 631 -24.40 5.29 -7.14
CA ALA A 631 -25.66 4.77 -6.63
C ALA A 631 -25.58 3.29 -6.28
N ALA A 632 -24.96 2.47 -7.14
CA ALA A 632 -24.74 1.04 -6.87
C ALA A 632 -23.90 0.86 -5.60
N ARG A 633 -22.76 1.56 -5.49
CA ARG A 633 -21.91 1.51 -4.29
C ARG A 633 -22.65 1.93 -3.02
N ALA A 634 -23.43 3.01 -3.08
CA ALA A 634 -24.20 3.48 -1.94
C ALA A 634 -25.25 2.44 -1.50
N LEU A 635 -26.00 1.86 -2.45
CA LEU A 635 -26.97 0.81 -2.17
C LEU A 635 -26.31 -0.45 -1.60
N GLY A 636 -25.17 -0.88 -2.14
CA GLY A 636 -24.39 -2.00 -1.60
C GLY A 636 -23.98 -1.78 -0.16
N ASN A 637 -23.50 -0.57 0.18
CA ASN A 637 -23.16 -0.22 1.56
C ASN A 637 -24.40 -0.16 2.46
N ILE A 638 -25.54 0.35 1.98
CA ILE A 638 -26.78 0.35 2.78
C ILE A 638 -27.28 -1.09 3.03
N ALA A 639 -27.10 -1.98 2.05
CA ALA A 639 -27.56 -3.37 2.05
C ALA A 639 -26.79 -4.31 3.00
N ILE A 640 -25.58 -3.95 3.45
CA ILE A 640 -24.85 -4.74 4.47
C ILE A 640 -25.69 -4.92 5.75
N ASN A 641 -26.59 -3.99 6.06
CA ASN A 641 -27.54 -4.17 7.13
C ASN A 641 -28.83 -4.83 6.60
N ASN A 642 -29.09 -6.05 7.04
CA ASN A 642 -30.25 -6.87 6.64
C ASN A 642 -31.59 -6.15 6.81
N ALA A 643 -31.74 -5.23 7.78
CA ALA A 643 -32.98 -4.46 7.96
C ALA A 643 -33.31 -3.57 6.76
N ASN A 644 -32.30 -3.17 5.97
CA ASN A 644 -32.47 -2.30 4.80
C ASN A 644 -32.67 -3.10 3.51
N VAL A 645 -32.26 -4.36 3.46
CA VAL A 645 -32.34 -5.21 2.25
C VAL A 645 -33.79 -5.30 1.76
N ALA A 646 -34.73 -5.55 2.67
CA ALA A 646 -36.16 -5.61 2.36
C ALA A 646 -36.70 -4.30 1.76
N VAL A 647 -36.12 -3.15 2.11
CA VAL A 647 -36.49 -1.85 1.50
C VAL A 647 -35.94 -1.77 0.09
N ILE A 648 -34.65 -2.07 -0.11
CA ILE A 648 -33.99 -1.96 -1.42
C ILE A 648 -34.63 -2.92 -2.45
N VAL A 649 -34.95 -4.15 -2.05
CA VAL A 649 -35.62 -5.13 -2.92
C VAL A 649 -37.02 -4.67 -3.32
N ARG A 650 -37.79 -4.10 -2.39
CA ARG A 650 -39.15 -3.57 -2.66
C ARG A 650 -39.15 -2.40 -3.64
N GLU A 651 -38.08 -1.61 -3.64
CA GLU A 651 -37.87 -0.52 -4.62
C GLU A 651 -37.42 -1.06 -6.00
N GLU A 652 -37.41 -2.38 -6.21
CA GLU A 652 -37.06 -3.06 -7.47
C GLU A 652 -35.62 -2.78 -7.95
N ALA A 653 -34.65 -2.82 -7.03
CA ALA A 653 -33.24 -2.60 -7.34
C ALA A 653 -32.57 -3.78 -8.09
N ILE A 654 -33.07 -5.01 -7.95
CA ILE A 654 -32.41 -6.23 -8.47
C ILE A 654 -32.22 -6.17 -9.98
N SER A 655 -33.30 -5.95 -10.76
CA SER A 655 -33.22 -6.01 -12.22
C SER A 655 -32.26 -4.97 -12.85
N PRO A 656 -32.26 -3.69 -12.40
CA PRO A 656 -31.21 -2.73 -12.79
C PRO A 656 -29.79 -3.20 -12.46
N LEU A 657 -29.56 -3.74 -11.26
CA LEU A 657 -28.24 -4.23 -10.86
C LEU A 657 -27.76 -5.40 -11.72
N VAL A 658 -28.64 -6.37 -12.01
CA VAL A 658 -28.31 -7.50 -12.90
C VAL A 658 -27.98 -7.02 -14.32
N THR A 659 -28.71 -6.01 -14.80
CA THR A 659 -28.40 -5.36 -16.09
C THR A 659 -26.99 -4.75 -16.09
N LEU A 660 -26.57 -4.11 -14.99
CA LEU A 660 -25.24 -3.52 -14.86
C LEU A 660 -24.12 -4.57 -14.80
N VAL A 661 -24.33 -5.71 -14.14
CA VAL A 661 -23.35 -6.82 -14.17
C VAL A 661 -23.13 -7.31 -15.62
N ARG A 662 -24.19 -7.29 -16.44
CA ARG A 662 -24.12 -7.76 -17.84
C ARG A 662 -23.52 -6.72 -18.79
N LEU A 663 -23.95 -5.47 -18.71
CA LEU A 663 -23.71 -4.44 -19.74
C LEU A 663 -22.98 -3.19 -19.22
N GLY A 664 -22.74 -3.09 -17.92
CA GLY A 664 -22.12 -1.91 -17.31
C GLY A 664 -20.64 -1.78 -17.61
N THR A 665 -20.09 -0.62 -17.23
CA THR A 665 -18.65 -0.38 -17.23
C THR A 665 -17.96 -1.13 -16.10
N ASP A 666 -16.62 -1.11 -16.07
CA ASP A 666 -15.91 -1.99 -15.16
C ASP A 666 -16.23 -1.73 -13.68
N GLU A 667 -16.35 -0.47 -13.30
CA GLU A 667 -16.72 -0.09 -11.94
C GLU A 667 -18.20 -0.38 -11.65
N GLN A 668 -19.08 -0.20 -12.64
CA GLN A 668 -20.51 -0.50 -12.47
C GLN A 668 -20.73 -1.99 -12.24
N LYS A 669 -20.02 -2.85 -12.97
CA LYS A 669 -20.05 -4.31 -12.80
C LYS A 669 -19.60 -4.72 -11.40
N GLN A 670 -18.48 -4.16 -10.94
CA GLN A 670 -17.94 -4.42 -9.60
C GLN A 670 -18.98 -4.10 -8.51
N PHE A 671 -19.47 -2.85 -8.46
CA PHE A 671 -20.39 -2.45 -7.39
C PHE A 671 -21.79 -3.05 -7.54
N ALA A 672 -22.21 -3.42 -8.75
CA ALA A 672 -23.44 -4.17 -8.95
C ALA A 672 -23.32 -5.60 -8.40
N ALA A 673 -22.21 -6.30 -8.65
CA ALA A 673 -21.95 -7.62 -8.08
C ALA A 673 -21.90 -7.57 -6.54
N TYR A 674 -21.15 -6.63 -5.97
CA TYR A 674 -21.09 -6.36 -4.53
C TYR A 674 -22.49 -6.16 -3.92
N THR A 675 -23.30 -5.30 -4.56
CA THR A 675 -24.65 -5.00 -4.07
C THR A 675 -25.56 -6.22 -4.14
N LEU A 676 -25.53 -6.98 -5.23
CA LEU A 676 -26.31 -8.21 -5.36
C LEU A 676 -25.91 -9.24 -4.29
N GLY A 677 -24.62 -9.38 -3.99
CA GLY A 677 -24.14 -10.24 -2.90
C GLY A 677 -24.70 -9.83 -1.53
N ASN A 678 -24.77 -8.53 -1.25
CA ASN A 678 -25.36 -8.02 0.00
C ASN A 678 -26.88 -8.18 0.06
N LEU A 679 -27.57 -8.12 -1.09
CA LEU A 679 -29.02 -8.35 -1.16
C LEU A 679 -29.39 -9.84 -1.05
N ALA A 680 -28.46 -10.76 -1.33
CA ALA A 680 -28.61 -12.19 -1.12
C ALA A 680 -28.45 -12.55 0.38
N ASP A 681 -29.34 -12.00 1.22
CA ASP A 681 -29.39 -12.23 2.68
C ASP A 681 -30.35 -13.36 3.10
N SER A 682 -31.18 -13.81 2.17
CA SER A 682 -32.24 -14.78 2.39
C SER A 682 -32.43 -15.64 1.14
N GLU A 683 -33.03 -16.82 1.32
CA GLU A 683 -33.33 -17.74 0.23
C GLU A 683 -34.24 -17.10 -0.84
N GLU A 684 -35.24 -16.32 -0.41
CA GLU A 684 -36.18 -15.60 -1.29
C GLU A 684 -35.45 -14.58 -2.18
N ASN A 685 -34.60 -13.74 -1.60
CA ASN A 685 -33.84 -12.75 -2.35
C ASN A 685 -32.82 -13.41 -3.29
N SER A 686 -32.16 -14.48 -2.82
CA SER A 686 -31.21 -15.25 -3.63
C SER A 686 -31.89 -15.90 -4.84
N ALA A 687 -33.11 -16.42 -4.66
CA ALA A 687 -33.92 -16.94 -5.75
C ALA A 687 -34.38 -15.83 -6.72
N ALA A 688 -34.78 -14.67 -6.20
CA ALA A 688 -35.18 -13.52 -7.02
C ALA A 688 -34.02 -13.01 -7.90
N ILE A 689 -32.82 -12.87 -7.34
CA ILE A 689 -31.62 -12.49 -8.09
C ILE A 689 -31.28 -13.53 -9.16
N ALA A 690 -31.34 -14.82 -8.83
CA ALA A 690 -31.08 -15.89 -9.79
C ALA A 690 -32.12 -15.90 -10.93
N SER A 691 -33.39 -15.59 -10.63
CA SER A 691 -34.47 -15.57 -11.62
C SER A 691 -34.35 -14.46 -12.67
N GLU A 692 -33.54 -13.43 -12.41
CA GLU A 692 -33.19 -12.36 -13.36
C GLU A 692 -31.96 -12.72 -14.23
N ASP A 693 -31.52 -13.99 -14.21
CA ASP A 693 -30.35 -14.49 -14.94
C ASP A 693 -29.02 -13.81 -14.52
N ALA A 694 -28.84 -13.58 -13.22
CA ALA A 694 -27.63 -12.97 -12.67
C ALA A 694 -26.41 -13.92 -12.61
N ILE A 695 -26.63 -15.23 -12.48
CA ILE A 695 -25.56 -16.23 -12.24
C ILE A 695 -24.55 -16.28 -13.40
N SER A 696 -25.02 -16.36 -14.64
CA SER A 696 -24.12 -16.48 -15.80
C SER A 696 -23.23 -15.24 -16.01
N PRO A 697 -23.75 -14.00 -15.93
CA PRO A 697 -22.92 -12.79 -15.92
C PRO A 697 -21.89 -12.77 -14.78
N LEU A 698 -22.27 -13.17 -13.55
CA LEU A 698 -21.34 -13.23 -12.42
C LEU A 698 -20.22 -14.25 -12.65
N VAL A 699 -20.52 -15.43 -13.20
CA VAL A 699 -19.50 -16.42 -13.59
C VAL A 699 -18.58 -15.88 -14.69
N THR A 700 -19.13 -15.13 -15.66
CA THR A 700 -18.33 -14.50 -16.72
C THR A 700 -17.32 -13.49 -16.15
N LEU A 701 -17.69 -12.76 -15.09
CA LEU A 701 -16.76 -11.86 -14.39
C LEU A 701 -15.62 -12.60 -13.69
N LEU A 702 -15.84 -13.81 -13.15
CA LEU A 702 -14.76 -14.64 -12.60
C LEU A 702 -13.69 -14.99 -13.65
N GLU A 703 -14.10 -15.16 -14.91
CA GLU A 703 -13.21 -15.58 -16.00
C GLU A 703 -12.45 -14.40 -16.61
N THR A 704 -13.19 -13.33 -16.94
CA THR A 704 -12.70 -12.24 -17.80
C THR A 704 -12.62 -10.87 -17.12
N GLY A 705 -13.11 -10.76 -15.88
CA GLY A 705 -13.17 -9.49 -15.16
C GLY A 705 -11.82 -8.98 -14.67
N THR A 706 -11.81 -7.72 -14.22
CA THR A 706 -10.69 -7.12 -13.47
C THR A 706 -10.54 -7.79 -12.11
N ASP A 707 -9.43 -7.51 -11.40
CA ASP A 707 -9.19 -8.15 -10.12
C ASP A 707 -10.31 -7.87 -9.09
N ASP A 708 -10.77 -6.62 -9.00
CA ASP A 708 -11.89 -6.24 -8.13
C ASP A 708 -13.22 -6.90 -8.55
N GLN A 709 -13.46 -7.06 -9.85
CA GLN A 709 -14.70 -7.70 -10.34
C GLN A 709 -14.74 -9.18 -10.00
N LYS A 710 -13.60 -9.87 -10.09
CA LYS A 710 -13.48 -11.29 -9.72
C LYS A 710 -13.74 -11.48 -8.23
N GLU A 711 -13.23 -10.58 -7.41
CA GLU A 711 -13.46 -10.57 -5.96
C GLU A 711 -14.95 -10.46 -5.64
N GLU A 712 -15.61 -9.42 -6.16
CA GLU A 712 -17.03 -9.16 -5.88
C GLU A 712 -17.96 -10.21 -6.50
N ALA A 713 -17.60 -10.77 -7.66
CA ALA A 713 -18.34 -11.87 -8.26
C ALA A 713 -18.23 -13.15 -7.44
N ALA A 714 -17.05 -13.47 -6.89
CA ALA A 714 -16.86 -14.63 -6.02
C ALA A 714 -17.67 -14.46 -4.72
N TYR A 715 -17.63 -13.28 -4.12
CA TYR A 715 -18.47 -12.92 -2.98
C TYR A 715 -19.96 -13.12 -3.28
N ALA A 716 -20.46 -12.50 -4.35
CA ALA A 716 -21.87 -12.57 -4.72
C ALA A 716 -22.34 -14.00 -5.02
N LEU A 717 -21.54 -14.79 -5.74
CA LEU A 717 -21.87 -16.19 -6.03
C LEU A 717 -21.89 -17.05 -4.75
N GLY A 718 -20.96 -16.82 -3.82
CA GLY A 718 -20.97 -17.48 -2.53
C GLY A 718 -22.22 -17.15 -1.71
N ARG A 719 -22.64 -15.88 -1.70
CA ARG A 719 -23.88 -15.42 -1.03
C ARG A 719 -25.13 -16.01 -1.68
N LEU A 720 -25.20 -16.04 -3.01
CA LEU A 720 -26.31 -16.66 -3.74
C LEU A 720 -26.41 -18.18 -3.53
N ALA A 721 -25.28 -18.83 -3.27
CA ALA A 721 -25.21 -20.24 -2.93
C ALA A 721 -25.57 -20.52 -1.46
N GLU A 722 -25.53 -19.53 -0.58
CA GLU A 722 -25.85 -19.69 0.84
C GLU A 722 -27.31 -20.15 1.00
N ASP A 723 -27.50 -21.28 1.68
CA ASP A 723 -28.82 -21.87 1.95
C ASP A 723 -29.77 -22.02 0.74
N ASN A 724 -29.23 -22.12 -0.48
CA ASN A 724 -30.03 -22.27 -1.71
C ASN A 724 -29.45 -23.33 -2.67
N ASP A 725 -30.01 -24.54 -2.64
CA ASP A 725 -29.52 -25.68 -3.41
C ASP A 725 -29.73 -25.53 -4.92
N ALA A 726 -30.82 -24.87 -5.33
CA ALA A 726 -31.08 -24.59 -6.75
C ALA A 726 -30.00 -23.66 -7.33
N ASN A 727 -29.62 -22.63 -6.59
CA ASN A 727 -28.54 -21.72 -6.97
C ASN A 727 -27.18 -22.44 -6.97
N ARG A 728 -26.90 -23.28 -5.96
CA ARG A 728 -25.67 -24.10 -5.95
C ARG A 728 -25.53 -24.93 -7.23
N ALA A 729 -26.61 -25.58 -7.67
CA ALA A 729 -26.61 -26.36 -8.91
C ALA A 729 -26.46 -25.46 -10.15
N ALA A 730 -27.17 -24.34 -10.21
CA ALA A 730 -27.10 -23.39 -11.32
C ALA A 730 -25.70 -22.78 -11.50
N ILE A 731 -25.01 -22.44 -10.40
CA ILE A 731 -23.64 -21.91 -10.43
C ILE A 731 -22.68 -22.97 -10.97
N ALA A 732 -22.81 -24.23 -10.55
CA ALA A 732 -21.98 -25.32 -11.04
C ALA A 732 -22.23 -25.59 -12.55
N LEU A 733 -23.49 -25.59 -12.98
CA LEU A 733 -23.88 -25.77 -14.40
C LEU A 733 -23.37 -24.63 -15.28
N ALA A 734 -23.29 -23.41 -14.77
CA ALA A 734 -22.75 -22.26 -15.47
C ALA A 734 -21.21 -22.28 -15.58
N GLY A 735 -20.52 -23.26 -14.99
CA GLY A 735 -19.06 -23.36 -15.00
C GLY A 735 -18.36 -22.62 -13.86
N GLY A 736 -19.10 -22.08 -12.90
CA GLY A 736 -18.55 -21.27 -11.81
C GLY A 736 -17.53 -22.01 -10.94
N VAL A 737 -17.68 -23.32 -10.74
CA VAL A 737 -16.74 -24.13 -9.95
C VAL A 737 -15.33 -24.10 -10.55
N ALA A 738 -15.19 -24.30 -11.86
CA ALA A 738 -13.89 -24.33 -12.51
C ALA A 738 -13.19 -22.95 -12.39
N SER A 739 -13.93 -21.87 -12.59
CA SER A 739 -13.43 -20.50 -12.49
C SER A 739 -13.00 -20.13 -11.07
N LEU A 740 -13.78 -20.54 -10.05
CA LEU A 740 -13.41 -20.37 -8.64
C LEU A 740 -12.15 -21.14 -8.26
N VAL A 741 -12.00 -22.39 -8.74
CA VAL A 741 -10.78 -23.19 -8.51
C VAL A 741 -9.54 -22.53 -9.12
N VAL A 742 -9.66 -21.93 -10.30
CA VAL A 742 -8.57 -21.14 -10.89
C VAL A 742 -8.20 -19.95 -10.02
N ILE A 743 -9.19 -19.20 -9.51
CA ILE A 743 -8.97 -18.04 -8.64
C ILE A 743 -8.28 -18.44 -7.33
N VAL A 744 -8.68 -19.54 -6.68
CA VAL A 744 -7.98 -20.04 -5.47
C VAL A 744 -6.50 -20.31 -5.75
N ARG A 745 -6.16 -20.76 -6.97
CA ARG A 745 -4.78 -21.09 -7.35
C ARG A 745 -3.94 -19.85 -7.67
N THR A 746 -4.49 -18.89 -8.42
CA THR A 746 -3.69 -17.79 -9.02
C THR A 746 -4.09 -16.39 -8.61
N GLY A 747 -5.18 -16.23 -7.85
CA GLY A 747 -5.73 -14.92 -7.49
C GLY A 747 -4.93 -14.16 -6.42
N THR A 748 -5.32 -12.92 -6.20
CA THR A 748 -4.88 -12.08 -5.06
C THR A 748 -5.36 -12.67 -3.74
N ASP A 749 -4.86 -12.14 -2.62
CA ASP A 749 -5.22 -12.67 -1.31
C ASP A 749 -6.73 -12.56 -1.01
N ALA A 750 -7.33 -11.41 -1.31
CA ALA A 750 -8.77 -11.20 -1.15
C ALA A 750 -9.61 -12.08 -2.10
N GLN A 751 -9.18 -12.21 -3.36
CA GLN A 751 -9.85 -13.09 -4.33
C GLN A 751 -9.84 -14.55 -3.88
N LYS A 752 -8.71 -15.04 -3.35
CA LYS A 752 -8.58 -16.41 -2.83
C LYS A 752 -9.52 -16.66 -1.66
N GLU A 753 -9.67 -15.68 -0.76
CA GLU A 753 -10.59 -15.75 0.37
C GLU A 753 -12.03 -15.93 -0.10
N TRP A 754 -12.51 -15.03 -0.95
CA TRP A 754 -13.89 -15.08 -1.45
C TRP A 754 -14.16 -16.28 -2.36
N ALA A 755 -13.16 -16.73 -3.14
CA ALA A 755 -13.28 -17.94 -3.92
C ALA A 755 -13.37 -19.19 -3.04
N ALA A 756 -12.58 -19.28 -1.96
CA ALA A 756 -12.68 -20.35 -0.97
C ALA A 756 -14.03 -20.32 -0.23
N TYR A 757 -14.53 -19.13 0.12
CA TYR A 757 -15.86 -18.94 0.68
C TYR A 757 -16.95 -19.46 -0.27
N ALA A 758 -16.92 -19.09 -1.55
CA ALA A 758 -17.89 -19.55 -2.54
C ALA A 758 -17.83 -21.07 -2.73
N LEU A 759 -16.63 -21.66 -2.84
CA LEU A 759 -16.46 -23.11 -2.95
C LEU A 759 -16.98 -23.85 -1.72
N ARG A 760 -16.81 -23.30 -0.51
CA ARG A 760 -17.42 -23.84 0.71
C ARG A 760 -18.94 -23.90 0.60
N GLN A 761 -19.57 -22.80 0.19
CA GLN A 761 -21.03 -22.74 0.06
C GLN A 761 -21.54 -23.72 -1.00
N LEU A 762 -20.80 -23.88 -2.11
CA LEU A 762 -21.11 -24.86 -3.15
C LEU A 762 -20.91 -26.31 -2.69
N ALA A 763 -19.90 -26.58 -1.86
CA ALA A 763 -19.60 -27.90 -1.29
C ALA A 763 -20.64 -28.39 -0.26
N ASN A 764 -21.61 -27.57 0.13
CA ASN A 764 -22.75 -28.05 0.93
C ASN A 764 -23.78 -28.83 0.08
N ASN A 765 -23.45 -29.18 -1.17
CA ASN A 765 -24.18 -30.09 -2.04
C ASN A 765 -23.26 -31.22 -2.53
N GLU A 766 -23.75 -32.46 -2.44
CA GLU A 766 -22.94 -33.66 -2.71
C GLU A 766 -22.48 -33.77 -4.18
N GLU A 767 -23.33 -33.39 -5.14
CA GLU A 767 -22.96 -33.39 -6.56
C GLU A 767 -21.86 -32.36 -6.82
N ASN A 768 -21.97 -31.18 -6.22
CA ASN A 768 -20.94 -30.15 -6.31
C ASN A 768 -19.62 -30.56 -5.65
N CYS A 769 -19.62 -31.33 -4.57
CA CYS A 769 -18.39 -31.88 -3.99
C CYS A 769 -17.61 -32.72 -4.99
N VAL A 770 -18.32 -33.49 -5.84
CA VAL A 770 -17.70 -34.29 -6.90
C VAL A 770 -17.15 -33.40 -8.01
N VAL A 771 -17.90 -32.35 -8.40
CA VAL A 771 -17.45 -31.40 -9.42
C VAL A 771 -16.19 -30.65 -8.94
N ILE A 772 -16.18 -30.12 -7.71
CA ILE A 772 -15.03 -29.39 -7.15
C ILE A 772 -13.77 -30.27 -7.13
N ALA A 773 -13.90 -31.53 -6.73
CA ALA A 773 -12.79 -32.48 -6.76
C ALA A 773 -12.32 -32.77 -8.19
N ARG A 774 -13.25 -33.01 -9.12
CA ARG A 774 -12.94 -33.27 -10.54
C ARG A 774 -12.23 -32.11 -11.22
N GLU A 775 -12.60 -30.86 -10.89
CA GLU A 775 -11.92 -29.66 -11.39
C GLU A 775 -10.55 -29.39 -10.69
N GLY A 776 -10.14 -30.26 -9.75
CA GLY A 776 -8.85 -30.17 -9.05
C GLY A 776 -8.81 -29.06 -8.00
N GLY A 777 -9.94 -28.82 -7.30
CA GLY A 777 -10.07 -27.80 -6.26
C GLY A 777 -9.43 -28.15 -4.92
N ILE A 778 -9.24 -29.45 -4.62
CA ILE A 778 -8.68 -29.90 -3.34
C ILE A 778 -7.23 -29.45 -3.13
N PRO A 779 -6.27 -29.69 -4.06
CA PRO A 779 -4.89 -29.29 -3.84
C PRO A 779 -4.68 -27.78 -3.58
N PRO A 780 -5.28 -26.85 -4.35
CA PRO A 780 -5.18 -25.42 -4.07
C PRO A 780 -5.76 -25.01 -2.71
N LEU A 781 -6.84 -25.64 -2.26
CA LEU A 781 -7.41 -25.39 -0.93
C LEU A 781 -6.51 -25.91 0.19
N VAL A 782 -5.86 -27.07 -0.01
CA VAL A 782 -4.84 -27.60 0.93
C VAL A 782 -3.64 -26.66 1.01
N GLU A 783 -3.19 -26.13 -0.13
CA GLU A 783 -2.10 -25.14 -0.16
C GLU A 783 -2.47 -23.84 0.57
N LEU A 784 -3.72 -23.37 0.41
CA LEU A 784 -4.23 -22.14 1.05
C LEU A 784 -4.27 -22.23 2.58
N LEU A 785 -4.23 -23.43 3.18
CA LEU A 785 -4.05 -23.60 4.63
C LEU A 785 -2.73 -23.00 5.15
N ARG A 786 -1.70 -22.85 4.30
CA ARG A 786 -0.41 -22.24 4.64
C ARG A 786 -0.43 -20.70 4.61
N ALA A 787 -1.54 -20.09 4.23
CA ALA A 787 -1.65 -18.64 4.12
C ALA A 787 -1.32 -17.93 5.45
N THR A 788 -0.69 -16.76 5.36
CA THR A 788 -0.36 -15.93 6.53
C THR A 788 -1.60 -15.25 7.13
N SER A 789 -2.65 -15.04 6.34
CA SER A 789 -3.93 -14.53 6.82
C SER A 789 -4.71 -15.64 7.53
N SER A 790 -5.18 -15.35 8.76
CA SER A 790 -6.04 -16.28 9.49
C SER A 790 -7.34 -16.55 8.76
N GLU A 791 -7.91 -15.56 8.08
CA GLU A 791 -9.22 -15.67 7.41
C GLU A 791 -9.15 -16.60 6.19
N GLN A 792 -8.14 -16.42 5.32
CA GLN A 792 -7.92 -17.29 4.16
C GLN A 792 -7.77 -18.76 4.58
N SER A 793 -6.94 -19.00 5.61
CA SER A 793 -6.72 -20.34 6.17
C SER A 793 -8.00 -20.94 6.75
N VAL A 794 -8.83 -20.12 7.41
CA VAL A 794 -10.15 -20.53 7.93
C VAL A 794 -11.11 -20.89 6.81
N GLN A 795 -11.26 -20.06 5.78
CA GLN A 795 -12.16 -20.34 4.66
C GLN A 795 -11.73 -21.61 3.89
N ALA A 796 -10.42 -21.81 3.70
CA ALA A 796 -9.87 -23.03 3.14
C ALA A 796 -10.23 -24.27 3.99
N ALA A 797 -10.00 -24.20 5.32
CA ALA A 797 -10.34 -25.29 6.23
C ALA A 797 -11.84 -25.60 6.23
N ARG A 798 -12.70 -24.58 6.15
CA ARG A 798 -14.16 -24.74 6.06
C ARG A 798 -14.56 -25.45 4.76
N ALA A 799 -14.02 -25.01 3.62
CA ALA A 799 -14.29 -25.64 2.32
C ALA A 799 -13.85 -27.10 2.31
N LEU A 800 -12.64 -27.40 2.79
CA LEU A 800 -12.15 -28.78 2.93
C LEU A 800 -13.02 -29.60 3.90
N GLY A 801 -13.53 -28.99 4.96
CA GLY A 801 -14.44 -29.61 5.92
C GLY A 801 -15.73 -30.10 5.26
N SER A 802 -16.36 -29.25 4.45
CA SER A 802 -17.55 -29.60 3.66
C SER A 802 -17.23 -30.69 2.63
N LEU A 803 -16.14 -30.54 1.88
CA LEU A 803 -15.71 -31.51 0.86
C LEU A 803 -15.39 -32.90 1.43
N ALA A 804 -14.90 -32.98 2.67
CA ALA A 804 -14.55 -34.24 3.34
C ALA A 804 -15.76 -34.94 4.00
N HIS A 805 -16.85 -34.21 4.24
CA HIS A 805 -17.93 -34.65 5.12
C HIS A 805 -18.62 -35.93 4.61
N THR A 806 -19.05 -35.95 3.34
CA THR A 806 -19.79 -37.07 2.75
C THR A 806 -18.96 -37.89 1.77
N ASN A 807 -17.96 -37.30 1.12
CA ASN A 807 -17.23 -37.95 0.02
C ASN A 807 -15.92 -38.63 0.46
N ALA A 808 -15.88 -39.97 0.38
CA ALA A 808 -14.71 -40.76 0.76
C ALA A 808 -13.49 -40.57 -0.15
N ALA A 809 -13.69 -40.35 -1.45
CA ALA A 809 -12.59 -40.11 -2.39
C ALA A 809 -11.87 -38.80 -2.06
N ASN A 810 -12.64 -37.75 -1.73
CA ASN A 810 -12.10 -36.46 -1.32
C ASN A 810 -11.23 -36.57 -0.06
N ARG A 811 -11.62 -37.42 0.91
CA ARG A 811 -10.81 -37.67 2.12
C ARG A 811 -9.44 -38.29 1.82
N VAL A 812 -9.37 -39.18 0.83
CA VAL A 812 -8.12 -39.79 0.38
C VAL A 812 -7.26 -38.77 -0.37
N GLU A 813 -7.87 -37.98 -1.24
CA GLU A 813 -7.17 -36.95 -2.00
C GLU A 813 -6.55 -35.88 -1.10
N MET A 814 -7.30 -35.38 -0.10
CA MET A 814 -6.77 -34.41 0.89
C MET A 814 -5.57 -34.94 1.67
N ALA A 815 -5.57 -36.22 2.03
CA ALA A 815 -4.45 -36.86 2.71
C ALA A 815 -3.23 -36.96 1.77
N ARG A 816 -3.44 -37.45 0.54
CA ARG A 816 -2.40 -37.58 -0.48
C ARG A 816 -1.70 -36.25 -0.79
N ASP A 817 -2.45 -35.15 -0.80
CA ASP A 817 -1.93 -33.82 -1.10
C ASP A 817 -1.28 -33.13 0.12
N GLY A 818 -1.08 -33.87 1.22
CA GLY A 818 -0.35 -33.43 2.40
C GLY A 818 -1.19 -32.63 3.41
N GLY A 819 -2.52 -32.60 3.26
CA GLY A 819 -3.43 -31.83 4.10
C GLY A 819 -3.38 -32.20 5.58
N ILE A 820 -3.17 -33.49 5.91
CA ILE A 820 -3.11 -33.96 7.31
C ILE A 820 -2.02 -33.22 8.09
N SER A 821 -0.82 -33.13 7.53
CA SER A 821 0.33 -32.46 8.17
C SER A 821 0.04 -30.98 8.50
N LEU A 822 -0.60 -30.27 7.56
CA LEU A 822 -0.94 -28.85 7.71
C LEU A 822 -2.05 -28.64 8.73
N LEU A 823 -3.09 -29.47 8.69
CA LEU A 823 -4.18 -29.42 9.66
C LEU A 823 -3.70 -29.72 11.09
N VAL A 824 -2.80 -30.70 11.26
CA VAL A 824 -2.18 -30.97 12.57
C VAL A 824 -1.36 -29.76 13.07
N ALA A 825 -0.64 -29.08 12.18
CA ALA A 825 0.07 -27.86 12.53
C ALA A 825 -0.89 -26.73 12.98
N LEU A 826 -2.02 -26.55 12.29
CA LEU A 826 -3.05 -25.58 12.67
C LEU A 826 -3.71 -25.90 14.02
N VAL A 827 -4.02 -27.16 14.31
CA VAL A 827 -4.52 -27.58 15.63
C VAL A 827 -3.51 -27.26 16.74
N ARG A 828 -2.20 -27.39 16.46
CA ARG A 828 -1.14 -27.17 17.43
C ARG A 828 -0.89 -25.68 17.72
N ALA A 829 -0.86 -24.84 16.70
CA ALA A 829 -0.35 -23.46 16.80
C ALA A 829 -1.28 -22.37 16.24
N GLY A 830 -2.43 -22.71 15.64
CA GLY A 830 -3.33 -21.75 15.03
C GLY A 830 -4.12 -20.88 16.02
N THR A 831 -4.85 -19.91 15.49
CA THR A 831 -5.87 -19.14 16.20
C THR A 831 -7.01 -20.02 16.68
N ASP A 832 -7.87 -19.49 17.55
CA ASP A 832 -8.97 -20.29 18.09
C ASP A 832 -9.92 -20.83 17.01
N GLU A 833 -10.17 -20.02 15.97
CA GLU A 833 -11.00 -20.40 14.84
C GLU A 833 -10.30 -21.39 13.90
N GLN A 834 -9.00 -21.20 13.63
CA GLN A 834 -8.21 -22.15 12.84
C GLN A 834 -8.17 -23.53 13.50
N LYS A 835 -7.94 -23.58 14.82
CA LYS A 835 -7.94 -24.82 15.60
C LYS A 835 -9.27 -25.56 15.53
N HIS A 836 -10.37 -24.80 15.63
CA HIS A 836 -11.72 -25.33 15.56
C HIS A 836 -12.00 -26.02 14.22
N TRP A 837 -11.76 -25.32 13.11
CA TRP A 837 -12.01 -25.86 11.78
C TRP A 837 -11.03 -26.99 11.43
N ALA A 838 -9.75 -26.85 11.79
CA ALA A 838 -8.78 -27.92 11.55
C ALA A 838 -9.14 -29.22 12.29
N ALA A 839 -9.65 -29.14 13.53
CA ALA A 839 -10.14 -30.30 14.26
C ALA A 839 -11.36 -30.96 13.58
N LEU A 840 -12.29 -30.17 13.03
CA LEU A 840 -13.42 -30.70 12.26
C LEU A 840 -12.93 -31.44 11.01
N VAL A 841 -12.02 -30.84 10.23
CA VAL A 841 -11.51 -31.45 9.00
C VAL A 841 -10.78 -32.75 9.30
N LEU A 842 -9.91 -32.79 10.33
CA LEU A 842 -9.24 -34.02 10.75
C LEU A 842 -10.24 -35.10 11.16
N GLY A 843 -11.28 -34.73 11.89
CA GLY A 843 -12.36 -35.65 12.25
C GLY A 843 -13.10 -36.20 11.04
N ASN A 844 -13.40 -35.35 10.05
CA ASN A 844 -14.05 -35.77 8.80
C ASN A 844 -13.14 -36.68 7.98
N ILE A 845 -11.87 -36.32 7.77
CA ILE A 845 -10.87 -37.10 7.03
C ILE A 845 -10.64 -38.49 7.65
N ALA A 846 -10.80 -38.63 8.97
CA ALA A 846 -10.72 -39.89 9.70
C ALA A 846 -11.97 -40.78 9.56
N VAL A 847 -13.10 -40.28 9.06
CA VAL A 847 -14.34 -41.07 8.96
C VAL A 847 -14.16 -42.23 7.98
N SER A 848 -14.29 -43.45 8.51
CA SER A 848 -14.22 -44.71 7.77
C SER A 848 -12.98 -44.83 6.88
N ASN A 849 -11.83 -44.29 7.33
CA ASN A 849 -10.56 -44.35 6.63
C ASN A 849 -9.40 -44.63 7.60
N ASP A 850 -9.10 -45.91 7.79
CA ASP A 850 -8.06 -46.39 8.70
C ASP A 850 -6.66 -45.86 8.34
N ALA A 851 -6.35 -45.71 7.05
CA ALA A 851 -5.06 -45.20 6.59
C ALA A 851 -4.85 -43.75 7.05
N ASN A 852 -5.88 -42.91 6.88
CA ASN A 852 -5.86 -41.53 7.36
C ASN A 852 -5.79 -41.47 8.89
N CYS A 853 -6.51 -42.34 9.61
CA CYS A 853 -6.45 -42.41 11.07
C CYS A 853 -5.03 -42.71 11.58
N VAL A 854 -4.32 -43.62 10.92
CA VAL A 854 -2.93 -43.96 11.24
C VAL A 854 -1.99 -42.81 10.89
N GLU A 855 -2.20 -42.14 9.75
CA GLU A 855 -1.38 -41.01 9.33
C GLU A 855 -1.53 -39.80 10.27
N ILE A 856 -2.75 -39.46 10.70
CA ILE A 856 -3.00 -38.38 11.68
C ILE A 856 -2.28 -38.66 13.00
N ALA A 857 -2.29 -39.92 13.47
CA ALA A 857 -1.54 -40.32 14.66
C ALA A 857 -0.03 -40.20 14.44
N ARG A 858 0.47 -40.67 13.29
CA ARG A 858 1.90 -40.61 12.92
C ARG A 858 2.43 -39.18 12.84
N GLU A 859 1.64 -38.23 12.36
CA GLU A 859 1.98 -36.80 12.34
C GLU A 859 1.88 -36.13 13.73
N GLY A 860 1.52 -36.88 14.77
CA GLY A 860 1.41 -36.40 16.15
C GLY A 860 0.19 -35.51 16.37
N GLY A 861 -0.94 -35.84 15.73
CA GLY A 861 -2.20 -35.12 15.85
C GLY A 861 -3.00 -35.40 17.13
N ILE A 862 -2.77 -36.54 17.80
CA ILE A 862 -3.54 -36.96 18.98
C ILE A 862 -3.32 -36.03 20.18
N SER A 863 -2.07 -35.74 20.55
CA SER A 863 -1.80 -34.88 21.73
C SER A 863 -2.37 -33.46 21.60
N PRO A 864 -2.24 -32.76 20.45
CA PRO A 864 -2.89 -31.47 20.23
C PRO A 864 -4.42 -31.53 20.35
N LEU A 865 -5.06 -32.57 19.83
CA LEU A 865 -6.52 -32.75 19.96
C LEU A 865 -6.93 -32.99 21.43
N VAL A 866 -6.17 -33.80 22.18
CA VAL A 866 -6.40 -33.97 23.63
C VAL A 866 -6.26 -32.65 24.39
N ALA A 867 -5.28 -31.81 24.02
CA ALA A 867 -5.11 -30.49 24.62
C ALA A 867 -6.32 -29.57 24.36
N LEU A 868 -6.91 -29.60 23.15
CA LEU A 868 -8.13 -28.85 22.84
C LEU A 868 -9.35 -29.34 23.64
N VAL A 869 -9.52 -30.66 23.83
CA VAL A 869 -10.60 -31.19 24.69
C VAL A 869 -10.45 -30.70 26.14
N ARG A 870 -9.20 -30.59 26.62
CA ARG A 870 -8.91 -30.18 28.00
C ARG A 870 -9.13 -28.68 28.25
N ALA A 871 -8.68 -27.83 27.35
CA ALA A 871 -8.56 -26.39 27.61
C ALA A 871 -9.13 -25.48 26.50
N GLY A 872 -9.69 -26.03 25.43
CA GLY A 872 -10.20 -25.24 24.31
C GLY A 872 -11.52 -24.52 24.58
N THR A 873 -11.95 -23.72 23.61
CA THR A 873 -13.30 -23.14 23.54
C THR A 873 -14.36 -24.24 23.38
N ASP A 874 -15.64 -23.91 23.59
CA ASP A 874 -16.69 -24.91 23.51
C ASP A 874 -16.77 -25.61 22.15
N GLN A 875 -16.56 -24.84 21.09
CA GLN A 875 -16.54 -25.28 19.71
C GLN A 875 -15.28 -26.11 19.38
N GLN A 876 -14.12 -25.78 19.97
CA GLN A 876 -12.90 -26.60 19.83
C GLN A 876 -13.03 -27.94 20.54
N LYS A 877 -13.56 -27.95 21.76
CA LYS A 877 -13.79 -29.17 22.55
C LYS A 877 -14.70 -30.15 21.83
N GLN A 878 -15.77 -29.65 21.21
CA GLN A 878 -16.72 -30.45 20.44
C GLN A 878 -16.03 -31.18 19.29
N TRP A 879 -15.33 -30.46 18.41
CA TRP A 879 -14.71 -31.08 17.24
C TRP A 879 -13.46 -31.88 17.57
N ALA A 880 -12.70 -31.50 18.59
CA ALA A 880 -11.59 -32.31 19.07
C ALA A 880 -12.08 -33.65 19.65
N ALA A 881 -13.18 -33.66 20.42
CA ALA A 881 -13.80 -34.90 20.90
C ALA A 881 -14.33 -35.75 19.73
N PHE A 882 -14.95 -35.12 18.73
CA PHE A 882 -15.37 -35.81 17.50
C PHE A 882 -14.19 -36.47 16.77
N ALA A 883 -13.09 -35.73 16.55
CA ALA A 883 -11.91 -36.23 15.86
C ALA A 883 -11.26 -37.38 16.64
N LEU A 884 -11.05 -37.24 17.95
CA LEU A 884 -10.53 -38.32 18.79
C LEU A 884 -11.42 -39.56 18.75
N GLY A 885 -12.73 -39.38 18.76
CA GLY A 885 -13.68 -40.49 18.65
C GLY A 885 -13.58 -41.23 17.32
N LYS A 886 -13.33 -40.52 16.21
CA LYS A 886 -13.10 -41.14 14.89
C LYS A 886 -11.73 -41.82 14.80
N LEU A 887 -10.69 -41.21 15.35
CA LEU A 887 -9.34 -41.80 15.41
C LEU A 887 -9.28 -43.07 16.26
N ALA A 888 -10.11 -43.18 17.29
CA ALA A 888 -10.23 -44.38 18.13
C ALA A 888 -11.02 -45.52 17.48
N PHE A 889 -11.79 -45.25 16.42
CA PHE A 889 -12.63 -46.24 15.76
C PHE A 889 -11.75 -47.25 15.01
N ASN A 890 -11.90 -48.54 15.30
CA ASN A 890 -11.17 -49.66 14.69
C ASN A 890 -9.63 -49.68 14.79
N ILE A 891 -8.98 -48.67 15.38
CA ILE A 891 -7.50 -48.62 15.52
C ILE A 891 -7.08 -48.74 16.99
N GLU A 892 -6.57 -49.92 17.38
CA GLU A 892 -6.11 -50.16 18.77
C GLU A 892 -4.95 -49.25 19.19
N ALA A 893 -3.95 -49.06 18.31
CA ALA A 893 -2.80 -48.20 18.60
C ALA A 893 -3.22 -46.77 18.97
N ASN A 894 -4.17 -46.19 18.24
CA ASN A 894 -4.70 -44.86 18.51
C ASN A 894 -5.45 -44.81 19.85
N ARG A 895 -6.23 -45.85 20.21
CA ARG A 895 -6.90 -45.91 21.52
C ARG A 895 -5.91 -45.88 22.67
N VAL A 896 -4.80 -46.61 22.55
CA VAL A 896 -3.74 -46.63 23.56
C VAL A 896 -3.04 -45.28 23.63
N GLU A 897 -2.76 -44.65 22.49
CA GLU A 897 -2.12 -43.35 22.44
C GLU A 897 -2.99 -42.24 23.05
N ILE A 898 -4.29 -42.22 22.76
CA ILE A 898 -5.25 -41.26 23.34
C ILE A 898 -5.26 -41.37 24.87
N SER A 899 -5.26 -42.59 25.42
CA SER A 899 -5.22 -42.81 26.87
C SER A 899 -3.87 -42.41 27.46
N ARG A 900 -2.76 -42.77 26.80
CA ARG A 900 -1.40 -42.41 27.23
C ARG A 900 -1.20 -40.89 27.32
N ASP A 901 -1.81 -40.13 26.40
CA ASP A 901 -1.78 -38.67 26.39
C ASP A 901 -2.76 -38.02 27.39
N GLY A 902 -3.49 -38.85 28.15
CA GLY A 902 -4.43 -38.41 29.20
C GLY A 902 -5.73 -37.84 28.61
N GLY A 903 -6.23 -38.42 27.53
CA GLY A 903 -7.47 -38.00 26.85
C GLY A 903 -8.76 -38.43 27.56
N ILE A 904 -8.74 -39.48 28.36
CA ILE A 904 -9.94 -40.04 29.02
C ILE A 904 -10.55 -39.05 30.02
N SER A 905 -9.74 -38.47 30.92
CA SER A 905 -10.24 -37.58 31.97
C SER A 905 -10.94 -36.31 31.41
N PRO A 906 -10.37 -35.58 30.43
CA PRO A 906 -11.07 -34.48 29.75
C PRO A 906 -12.39 -34.88 29.05
N LEU A 907 -12.44 -36.07 28.43
CA LEU A 907 -13.66 -36.56 27.78
C LEU A 907 -14.75 -36.88 28.82
N VAL A 908 -14.39 -37.50 29.95
CA VAL A 908 -15.32 -37.72 31.08
C VAL A 908 -15.85 -36.40 31.64
N ALA A 909 -14.99 -35.38 31.74
CA ALA A 909 -15.42 -34.04 32.17
C ALA A 909 -16.45 -33.42 31.21
N LEU A 910 -16.27 -33.59 29.89
CA LEU A 910 -17.25 -33.13 28.89
C LEU A 910 -18.59 -33.84 28.99
N VAL A 911 -18.60 -35.17 29.21
CA VAL A 911 -19.84 -35.93 29.43
C VAL A 911 -20.58 -35.42 30.68
N ARG A 912 -19.85 -35.02 31.73
CA ARG A 912 -20.43 -34.55 32.99
C ARG A 912 -21.01 -33.13 32.89
N ALA A 913 -20.30 -32.20 32.27
CA ALA A 913 -20.59 -30.77 32.38
C ALA A 913 -20.56 -30.00 31.05
N GLY A 914 -20.36 -30.66 29.91
CA GLY A 914 -20.31 -30.02 28.60
C GLY A 914 -21.68 -29.59 28.07
N THR A 915 -21.66 -28.91 26.92
CA THR A 915 -22.86 -28.64 26.11
C THR A 915 -23.45 -29.95 25.56
N ASP A 916 -24.67 -29.90 25.05
CA ASP A 916 -25.33 -31.11 24.53
C ASP A 916 -24.54 -31.78 23.41
N GLN A 917 -23.98 -30.98 22.49
CA GLN A 917 -23.10 -31.47 21.43
C GLN A 917 -21.80 -32.04 21.98
N GLN A 918 -21.17 -31.38 22.97
CA GLN A 918 -19.95 -31.89 23.59
C GLN A 918 -20.18 -33.23 24.29
N LYS A 919 -21.27 -33.36 25.05
CA LYS A 919 -21.65 -34.61 25.73
C LYS A 919 -21.82 -35.75 24.75
N GLN A 920 -22.53 -35.49 23.64
CA GLN A 920 -22.75 -36.45 22.57
C GLN A 920 -21.43 -36.92 21.94
N ARG A 921 -20.55 -35.98 21.52
CA ARG A 921 -19.26 -36.32 20.91
C ARG A 921 -18.31 -37.02 21.88
N ALA A 922 -18.28 -36.59 23.14
CA ALA A 922 -17.45 -37.20 24.18
C ALA A 922 -17.92 -38.61 24.55
N ALA A 923 -19.24 -38.85 24.64
CA ALA A 923 -19.80 -40.18 24.87
C ALA A 923 -19.44 -41.14 23.72
N LEU A 924 -19.55 -40.71 22.47
CA LEU A 924 -19.12 -41.49 21.31
C LEU A 924 -17.62 -41.81 21.37
N ALA A 925 -16.79 -40.81 21.69
CA ALA A 925 -15.34 -41.00 21.80
C ALA A 925 -14.98 -42.00 22.89
N LEU A 926 -15.53 -41.86 24.09
CA LEU A 926 -15.33 -42.81 25.19
C LEU A 926 -15.79 -44.22 24.82
N GLY A 927 -16.93 -44.34 24.12
CA GLY A 927 -17.41 -45.63 23.64
C GLY A 927 -16.44 -46.32 22.69
N ASN A 928 -15.87 -45.57 21.74
CA ASN A 928 -14.88 -46.10 20.80
C ASN A 928 -13.54 -46.45 21.49
N ILE A 929 -13.10 -45.63 22.46
CA ILE A 929 -11.90 -45.85 23.26
C ILE A 929 -12.02 -47.13 24.12
N ALA A 930 -13.23 -47.46 24.59
CA ALA A 930 -13.53 -48.62 25.41
C ALA A 930 -13.66 -49.95 24.64
N VAL A 931 -13.92 -49.90 23.33
CA VAL A 931 -14.11 -51.14 22.53
C VAL A 931 -12.85 -52.00 22.59
N SER A 932 -12.99 -53.21 23.12
CA SER A 932 -11.96 -54.25 23.19
C SER A 932 -10.64 -53.80 23.84
N ASN A 933 -10.69 -52.85 24.78
CA ASN A 933 -9.51 -52.37 25.51
C ASN A 933 -9.79 -52.29 27.02
N ASP A 934 -9.39 -53.33 27.75
CA ASP A 934 -9.71 -53.46 29.18
C ASP A 934 -9.04 -52.39 30.05
N ALA A 935 -7.82 -51.97 29.71
CA ALA A 935 -7.09 -50.92 30.42
C ALA A 935 -7.84 -49.59 30.35
N ASN A 936 -8.31 -49.22 29.16
CA ASN A 936 -9.11 -48.01 28.95
C ASN A 936 -10.46 -48.09 29.67
N CYS A 937 -11.13 -49.24 29.62
CA CYS A 937 -12.38 -49.47 30.33
C CYS A 937 -12.25 -49.24 31.84
N VAL A 938 -11.17 -49.74 32.45
CA VAL A 938 -10.87 -49.54 33.88
C VAL A 938 -10.53 -48.07 34.16
N GLU A 939 -9.79 -47.41 33.28
CA GLU A 939 -9.45 -46.00 33.44
C GLU A 939 -10.69 -45.08 33.35
N ILE A 940 -11.59 -45.32 32.40
CA ILE A 940 -12.86 -44.59 32.28
C ILE A 940 -13.71 -44.76 33.55
N ALA A 941 -13.75 -45.97 34.11
CA ALA A 941 -14.44 -46.23 35.37
C ALA A 941 -13.77 -45.49 36.54
N ARG A 942 -12.44 -45.53 36.64
CA ARG A 942 -11.64 -44.86 37.68
C ARG A 942 -11.80 -43.33 37.66
N GLU A 943 -11.91 -42.72 36.48
CA GLU A 943 -12.17 -41.29 36.30
C GLU A 943 -13.64 -40.89 36.61
N GLY A 944 -14.48 -41.86 36.97
CA GLY A 944 -15.88 -41.63 37.32
C GLY A 944 -16.75 -41.31 36.09
N GLY A 945 -16.49 -41.97 34.96
CA GLY A 945 -17.24 -41.80 33.71
C GLY A 945 -18.60 -42.50 33.68
N ILE A 946 -18.80 -43.57 34.47
CA ILE A 946 -20.04 -44.38 34.46
C ILE A 946 -21.28 -43.57 34.90
N PRO A 947 -21.28 -42.83 36.03
CA PRO A 947 -22.49 -42.11 36.46
C PRO A 947 -22.95 -41.01 35.48
N PRO A 948 -22.06 -40.17 34.92
CA PRO A 948 -22.43 -39.21 33.86
C PRO A 948 -23.00 -39.87 32.60
N LEU A 949 -22.46 -41.02 32.16
CA LEU A 949 -22.97 -41.75 31.01
C LEU A 949 -24.37 -42.33 31.29
N MET A 950 -24.62 -42.89 32.47
CA MET A 950 -25.96 -43.35 32.86
C MET A 950 -26.97 -42.21 32.94
N ALA A 951 -26.55 -41.02 33.40
CA ALA A 951 -27.42 -39.85 33.40
C ALA A 951 -27.81 -39.45 31.97
N LEU A 952 -26.84 -39.43 31.04
CA LEU A 952 -27.08 -39.16 29.62
C LEU A 952 -27.99 -40.18 28.95
N GLU A 953 -27.86 -41.46 29.27
CA GLU A 953 -28.73 -42.52 28.74
C GLU A 953 -30.20 -42.36 29.18
N ARG A 954 -30.44 -41.86 30.39
CA ARG A 954 -31.79 -41.67 30.93
C ARG A 954 -32.45 -40.38 30.46
N SER A 955 -31.70 -39.27 30.43
CA SER A 955 -32.27 -37.93 30.26
C SER A 955 -31.68 -37.11 29.10
N GLY A 956 -30.80 -37.70 28.29
CA GLY A 956 -30.21 -37.02 27.12
C GLY A 956 -31.13 -36.94 25.90
N THR A 957 -30.65 -36.28 24.85
CA THR A 957 -31.23 -36.36 23.50
C THR A 957 -31.12 -37.76 22.92
N ASP A 958 -31.88 -38.10 21.89
CA ASP A 958 -31.87 -39.47 21.33
C ASP A 958 -30.47 -39.94 20.91
N GLU A 959 -29.67 -39.05 20.32
CA GLU A 959 -28.29 -39.34 19.93
C GLU A 959 -27.35 -39.47 21.15
N GLN A 960 -27.55 -38.63 22.17
CA GLN A 960 -26.81 -38.74 23.44
C GLN A 960 -27.10 -40.07 24.13
N LYS A 961 -28.36 -40.50 24.15
CA LYS A 961 -28.77 -41.80 24.72
C LYS A 961 -28.11 -42.95 23.98
N GLN A 962 -28.15 -42.91 22.65
CA GLN A 962 -27.53 -43.93 21.81
C GLN A 962 -26.02 -44.07 22.08
N TYR A 963 -25.29 -42.95 22.10
CA TYR A 963 -23.84 -42.99 22.33
C TYR A 963 -23.48 -43.32 23.78
N ALA A 964 -24.27 -42.87 24.76
CA ALA A 964 -24.09 -43.26 26.15
C ALA A 964 -24.34 -44.76 26.35
N ALA A 965 -25.41 -45.31 25.77
CA ALA A 965 -25.70 -46.75 25.80
C ALA A 965 -24.60 -47.56 25.11
N PHE A 966 -24.07 -47.09 23.98
CA PHE A 966 -22.94 -47.71 23.30
C PHE A 966 -21.69 -47.74 24.20
N ALA A 967 -21.34 -46.63 24.85
CA ALA A 967 -20.21 -46.57 25.76
C ALA A 967 -20.39 -47.49 26.98
N LEU A 968 -21.57 -47.45 27.62
CA LEU A 968 -21.91 -48.31 28.76
C LEU A 968 -21.88 -49.80 28.38
N SER A 969 -22.36 -50.16 27.19
CA SER A 969 -22.31 -51.55 26.70
C SER A 969 -20.87 -52.06 26.59
N ASN A 970 -19.94 -51.25 26.10
CA ASN A 970 -18.53 -51.63 26.01
C ASN A 970 -17.86 -51.69 27.38
N LEU A 971 -18.19 -50.77 28.29
CA LEU A 971 -17.69 -50.79 29.67
C LEU A 971 -18.18 -52.00 30.46
N ALA A 972 -19.41 -52.44 30.22
CA ALA A 972 -20.03 -53.59 30.90
C ALA A 972 -19.51 -54.96 30.41
N LYS A 973 -18.89 -55.01 29.23
CA LYS A 973 -18.22 -56.23 28.72
C LYS A 973 -16.91 -56.54 29.44
N ASN A 974 -16.34 -55.60 30.19
CA ASN A 974 -15.11 -55.81 30.95
C ASN A 974 -15.43 -56.30 32.37
N ASP A 975 -15.03 -57.53 32.66
CA ASP A 975 -15.21 -58.17 33.97
C ASP A 975 -14.55 -57.37 35.12
N ALA A 976 -13.47 -56.63 34.87
CA ALA A 976 -12.81 -55.80 35.89
C ALA A 976 -13.64 -54.59 36.34
N ASN A 977 -14.58 -54.11 35.52
CA ASN A 977 -15.49 -53.03 35.89
C ASN A 977 -16.62 -53.49 36.83
N THR A 978 -16.87 -54.80 36.93
CA THR A 978 -17.81 -55.36 37.93
C THR A 978 -17.24 -55.37 39.35
N VAL A 979 -15.94 -55.10 39.51
CA VAL A 979 -15.21 -55.17 40.79
C VAL A 979 -14.94 -53.79 41.41
N ILE A 980 -15.17 -52.69 40.67
CA ILE A 980 -14.89 -51.31 41.15
C ILE A 980 -15.99 -50.77 42.09
N GLU A 981 -17.11 -51.48 42.26
CA GLU A 981 -18.04 -51.23 43.38
C GLU A 981 -17.44 -51.75 44.71
N ASP A 982 -16.56 -50.97 45.34
CA ASP A 982 -16.05 -51.28 46.69
C ASP A 982 -17.08 -50.86 47.78
N PRO A 983 -17.28 -51.64 48.87
CA PRO A 983 -18.48 -51.69 49.73
C PRO A 983 -18.67 -50.56 50.77
N ALA A 984 -18.15 -49.36 50.55
CA ALA A 984 -18.03 -48.36 51.62
C ALA A 984 -19.03 -47.17 51.57
N SER A 985 -20.09 -47.19 50.77
CA SER A 985 -21.14 -46.15 50.82
C SER A 985 -22.51 -46.74 51.21
N ASN A 986 -22.86 -46.63 52.49
CA ASN A 986 -24.25 -46.73 52.92
C ASN A 986 -25.03 -45.56 52.31
N VAL A 987 -26.02 -45.84 51.44
CA VAL A 987 -27.41 -45.35 51.52
C VAL A 987 -28.20 -45.69 50.23
N VAL A 988 -29.36 -46.33 50.46
CA VAL A 988 -30.47 -46.75 49.58
C VAL A 988 -30.24 -47.92 48.62
N HIS A 989 -30.72 -49.09 49.08
CA HIS A 989 -31.14 -50.21 48.25
C HIS A 989 -31.90 -49.76 47.00
N THR A 990 -31.40 -50.07 45.82
CA THR A 990 -32.26 -50.30 44.65
C THR A 990 -31.77 -51.53 43.90
N GLU A 991 -32.71 -52.43 43.66
CA GLU A 991 -32.60 -53.63 42.85
C GLU A 991 -32.12 -53.25 41.43
N SER A 992 -30.84 -53.44 41.09
CA SER A 992 -30.39 -53.15 39.71
C SER A 992 -29.31 -54.11 39.17
N SER A 993 -28.67 -54.92 40.01
CA SER A 993 -27.75 -55.98 39.54
C SER A 993 -28.49 -57.16 38.88
N SER A 994 -29.75 -57.39 39.25
CA SER A 994 -30.60 -58.43 38.63
C SER A 994 -31.31 -57.97 37.35
N GLN A 995 -31.43 -56.66 37.09
CA GLN A 995 -32.08 -56.14 35.88
C GLN A 995 -31.13 -56.02 34.68
N LEU A 996 -29.82 -55.86 34.89
CA LEU A 996 -28.84 -55.87 33.78
C LEU A 996 -28.73 -57.25 33.10
N LYS A 997 -29.14 -58.32 33.78
CA LYS A 997 -29.18 -59.70 33.26
C LYS A 997 -30.58 -60.20 32.88
N SER A 998 -31.66 -59.42 33.06
CA SER A 998 -33.02 -59.88 32.70
C SER A 998 -33.52 -59.28 31.38
N THR A 999 -33.63 -60.18 30.39
CA THR A 999 -34.54 -60.23 29.21
C THR A 999 -34.76 -59.01 28.29
N GLU A 1000 -34.50 -57.76 28.69
CA GLU A 1000 -34.66 -56.57 27.84
C GLU A 1000 -33.33 -56.12 27.20
N THR A 1001 -32.18 -56.33 27.87
CA THR A 1001 -30.83 -56.14 27.30
C THR A 1001 -30.49 -57.17 26.22
N ARG A 1002 -31.18 -58.32 26.19
CA ARG A 1002 -31.06 -59.30 25.11
C ARG A 1002 -31.78 -58.88 23.84
N THR A 1003 -32.81 -58.03 23.93
CA THR A 1003 -33.58 -57.57 22.77
C THR A 1003 -32.93 -56.34 22.13
N ALA A 1004 -32.44 -55.40 22.94
CA ALA A 1004 -31.64 -54.26 22.47
C ALA A 1004 -30.24 -54.70 22.00
N GLY A 1005 -29.62 -55.66 22.68
CA GLY A 1005 -28.35 -56.27 22.27
C GLY A 1005 -28.48 -57.11 21.00
N LYS A 1006 -29.65 -57.68 20.69
CA LYS A 1006 -29.90 -58.43 19.45
C LYS A 1006 -30.19 -57.49 18.26
N MET A 1007 -30.94 -56.40 18.46
CA MET A 1007 -31.12 -55.36 17.43
C MET A 1007 -29.81 -54.63 17.06
N ALA A 1008 -28.91 -54.43 18.02
CA ALA A 1008 -27.58 -53.84 17.76
C ALA A 1008 -26.59 -54.84 17.14
N LEU A 1009 -26.74 -56.14 17.42
CA LEU A 1009 -25.91 -57.20 16.81
C LEU A 1009 -26.33 -57.48 15.35
N ASP A 1010 -27.64 -57.42 15.04
CA ASP A 1010 -28.18 -57.67 13.70
C ASP A 1010 -27.80 -56.60 12.66
N PHE A 1011 -27.45 -55.38 13.08
CA PHE A 1011 -26.89 -54.34 12.20
C PHE A 1011 -25.37 -54.49 12.00
N ALA A 1012 -24.64 -54.94 13.02
CA ALA A 1012 -23.20 -55.20 12.91
C ALA A 1012 -22.87 -56.44 12.05
N THR A 1013 -23.80 -57.38 11.91
CA THR A 1013 -23.64 -58.57 11.05
C THR A 1013 -23.92 -58.32 9.57
N MET A 1014 -24.50 -57.19 9.14
CA MET A 1014 -24.63 -56.87 7.71
C MET A 1014 -23.34 -56.30 7.07
N GLU A 1015 -22.41 -55.76 7.85
CA GLU A 1015 -21.15 -55.18 7.32
C GLU A 1015 -19.94 -56.14 7.38
N SER A 1016 -20.14 -57.40 7.77
CA SER A 1016 -19.07 -58.40 7.88
C SER A 1016 -19.15 -59.51 6.82
N TYR A 1017 -19.10 -59.13 5.54
CA TYR A 1017 -18.72 -60.08 4.49
C TYR A 1017 -17.22 -59.94 4.17
N ARG A 1018 -16.39 -60.78 4.83
CA ARG A 1018 -15.04 -61.10 4.36
C ARG A 1018 -15.00 -62.57 3.92
N PHE A 1019 -14.60 -62.79 2.67
CA PHE A 1019 -14.18 -64.10 2.18
C PHE A 1019 -12.99 -64.62 3.02
N LYS A 1020 -13.11 -65.84 3.52
CA LYS A 1020 -11.99 -66.74 3.84
C LYS A 1020 -12.23 -68.03 3.07
N GLY A 1021 -11.17 -68.55 2.45
CA GLY A 1021 -11.21 -69.47 1.32
C GLY A 1021 -11.85 -70.84 1.55
N ASP A 1022 -12.17 -71.44 0.40
CA ASP A 1022 -12.24 -72.86 0.04
C ASP A 1022 -12.65 -73.85 1.15
N ASP A 1023 -13.96 -73.99 1.38
CA ASP A 1023 -14.66 -75.29 1.32
C ASP A 1023 -16.15 -75.13 1.68
N LEU A 1024 -17.00 -75.79 0.89
CA LEU A 1024 -18.46 -75.66 0.91
C LEU A 1024 -19.07 -76.80 1.76
N GLU A 1025 -19.63 -76.50 2.94
CA GLU A 1025 -20.57 -77.40 3.60
C GLU A 1025 -21.84 -76.68 4.07
N THR A 1026 -22.98 -77.15 3.55
CA THR A 1026 -24.34 -76.67 3.77
C THR A 1026 -24.97 -77.26 5.03
N ARG A 1027 -25.70 -76.45 5.83
CA ARG A 1027 -26.85 -76.85 6.70
C ARG A 1027 -27.56 -75.59 7.22
N THR A 1028 -28.63 -75.11 6.57
CA THR A 1028 -30.07 -75.34 6.85
C THR A 1028 -30.51 -75.09 8.30
N SER A 1029 -31.25 -74.01 8.58
CA SER A 1029 -32.73 -74.01 8.69
C SER A 1029 -33.31 -72.71 9.29
N ILE A 1030 -34.28 -72.12 8.57
CA ILE A 1030 -35.55 -71.50 9.05
C ILE A 1030 -35.39 -70.25 9.96
N ASP A 1031 -35.69 -69.04 9.49
CA ASP A 1031 -37.06 -68.58 9.23
C ASP A 1031 -37.17 -67.62 8.02
N GLN A 1032 -38.17 -67.86 7.16
CA GLN A 1032 -38.26 -67.35 5.78
C GLN A 1032 -39.18 -66.12 5.66
N THR A 1033 -39.33 -65.34 6.74
CA THR A 1033 -40.27 -64.20 6.79
C THR A 1033 -39.58 -62.84 6.93
N GLU A 1034 -38.25 -62.81 7.11
CA GLU A 1034 -37.48 -61.59 7.36
C GLU A 1034 -36.65 -61.13 6.15
N CYS A 1035 -36.60 -61.94 5.08
CA CYS A 1035 -35.78 -61.65 3.89
C CYS A 1035 -36.54 -60.97 2.74
N GLU A 1036 -37.83 -60.65 2.92
CA GLU A 1036 -38.67 -60.04 1.86
C GLU A 1036 -38.78 -58.50 1.92
N SER A 1037 -38.10 -57.83 2.87
CA SER A 1037 -38.15 -56.36 3.03
C SER A 1037 -36.89 -55.62 2.54
N SER A 1038 -35.90 -56.30 1.97
CA SER A 1038 -34.65 -55.65 1.51
C SER A 1038 -34.05 -56.38 0.32
N CYS A 1039 -34.42 -55.98 -0.89
CA CYS A 1039 -33.72 -56.38 -2.12
C CYS A 1039 -33.63 -55.21 -3.09
N SER A 1040 -32.45 -54.58 -3.13
CA SER A 1040 -31.95 -53.80 -4.26
C SER A 1040 -30.72 -54.53 -4.78
N LEU A 1041 -30.81 -55.04 -6.02
CA LEU A 1041 -29.76 -55.79 -6.73
C LEU A 1041 -28.51 -54.92 -6.98
N PHE A 1042 -27.34 -55.37 -6.54
CA PHE A 1042 -26.03 -54.89 -7.02
C PHE A 1042 -25.57 -55.74 -8.21
N PHE A 1043 -25.17 -55.10 -9.31
CA PHE A 1043 -24.34 -55.71 -10.35
C PHE A 1043 -22.85 -55.47 -10.00
N PHE A 1044 -22.06 -56.54 -9.88
CA PHE A 1044 -20.60 -56.48 -9.74
C PHE A 1044 -19.91 -56.74 -11.09
N PRO A 1045 -18.72 -56.17 -11.37
CA PRO A 1045 -17.89 -56.55 -12.51
C PRO A 1045 -17.01 -57.78 -12.18
N MET A 1046 -16.83 -58.68 -13.16
CA MET A 1046 -16.04 -59.90 -13.05
C MET A 1046 -14.52 -59.63 -13.19
N PRO A 1047 -13.64 -60.18 -12.33
CA PRO A 1047 -12.21 -59.87 -12.35
C PRO A 1047 -11.36 -61.04 -12.90
N GLU A 1048 -11.36 -61.28 -14.22
CA GLU A 1048 -10.34 -62.15 -14.85
C GLU A 1048 -10.03 -61.70 -16.28
N LEU A 1049 -9.14 -60.71 -16.47
CA LEU A 1049 -8.55 -60.39 -17.78
C LEU A 1049 -7.17 -59.73 -17.61
N PRO A 1050 -6.12 -60.12 -18.37
CA PRO A 1050 -4.78 -59.54 -18.26
C PRO A 1050 -4.69 -58.09 -18.77
N ILE A 1051 -3.76 -57.32 -18.18
CA ILE A 1051 -3.51 -55.88 -18.39
C ILE A 1051 -3.39 -55.46 -19.87
N ASP A 1052 -2.88 -56.34 -20.73
CA ASP A 1052 -2.65 -56.03 -22.15
C ASP A 1052 -3.96 -55.94 -22.96
N GLN A 1053 -5.03 -56.60 -22.50
CA GLN A 1053 -6.39 -56.44 -23.07
C GLN A 1053 -7.17 -55.27 -22.44
N GLN A 1054 -6.81 -54.83 -21.23
CA GLN A 1054 -7.37 -53.60 -20.65
C GLN A 1054 -6.85 -52.35 -21.36
N LEU A 1055 -5.62 -52.36 -21.87
CA LEU A 1055 -5.06 -51.26 -22.67
C LEU A 1055 -5.63 -51.18 -24.09
N GLN A 1056 -5.99 -52.30 -24.73
CA GLN A 1056 -6.71 -52.25 -26.02
C GLN A 1056 -8.16 -51.73 -25.89
N LEU A 1057 -8.75 -51.80 -24.69
CA LEU A 1057 -10.07 -51.23 -24.41
C LEU A 1057 -10.03 -49.73 -24.05
N GLN A 1058 -8.85 -49.14 -23.83
CA GLN A 1058 -8.67 -47.70 -23.60
C GLN A 1058 -8.40 -46.89 -24.88
N GLU A 1059 -8.12 -47.51 -26.02
CA GLU A 1059 -7.97 -46.81 -27.32
C GLU A 1059 -9.27 -46.75 -28.17
N LEU A 1060 -10.40 -47.25 -27.66
CA LEU A 1060 -11.71 -47.13 -28.32
C LEU A 1060 -12.70 -46.37 -27.44
N GLY A 1061 -12.51 -45.06 -27.36
CA GLY A 1061 -13.48 -44.13 -26.80
C GLY A 1061 -14.50 -43.67 -27.85
N PHE A 1062 -15.79 -43.90 -27.54
CA PHE A 1062 -17.00 -43.33 -28.14
C PHE A 1062 -17.50 -43.86 -29.50
N VAL A 1063 -18.42 -44.83 -29.42
CA VAL A 1063 -19.81 -44.82 -29.95
C VAL A 1063 -20.31 -46.29 -30.01
N ASN A 1064 -21.55 -46.53 -29.56
CA ASN A 1064 -22.32 -47.80 -29.64
C ASN A 1064 -22.04 -48.94 -28.64
N LEU A 1065 -22.53 -48.80 -27.40
CA LEU A 1065 -22.84 -49.97 -26.56
C LEU A 1065 -24.17 -49.83 -25.80
N ALA A 1066 -25.22 -49.33 -26.46
CA ALA A 1066 -26.59 -49.37 -25.92
C ALA A 1066 -27.57 -50.20 -26.78
N LEU A 1067 -27.16 -50.68 -27.97
CA LEU A 1067 -28.05 -51.40 -28.89
C LEU A 1067 -27.77 -52.91 -28.99
N GLU A 1068 -26.58 -53.40 -28.63
CA GLU A 1068 -26.22 -54.83 -28.76
C GLU A 1068 -26.67 -55.67 -27.54
N VAL A 1069 -26.82 -55.04 -26.37
CA VAL A 1069 -27.30 -55.71 -25.14
C VAL A 1069 -28.82 -55.96 -25.22
N CYS A 1070 -29.57 -55.04 -25.79
CA CYS A 1070 -31.01 -55.21 -26.04
C CYS A 1070 -31.31 -56.27 -27.11
N ARG A 1071 -30.41 -56.47 -28.09
CA ARG A 1071 -30.57 -57.51 -29.12
C ARG A 1071 -30.34 -58.93 -28.61
N ARG A 1072 -29.44 -59.12 -27.63
CA ARG A 1072 -29.16 -60.44 -27.03
C ARG A 1072 -30.16 -60.85 -25.95
N LEU A 1073 -30.80 -59.89 -25.28
CA LEU A 1073 -31.81 -60.17 -24.24
C LEU A 1073 -33.18 -60.58 -24.81
N LEU A 1074 -33.46 -60.30 -26.09
CA LEU A 1074 -34.73 -60.66 -26.74
C LEU A 1074 -34.70 -62.00 -27.51
N SER A 1075 -33.57 -62.71 -27.54
CA SER A 1075 -33.41 -63.93 -28.35
C SER A 1075 -33.26 -65.24 -27.56
N SER A 1076 -33.49 -65.27 -26.25
CA SER A 1076 -33.45 -66.52 -25.47
C SER A 1076 -34.84 -66.98 -25.01
N SER A 1077 -35.26 -68.09 -25.61
CA SER A 1077 -36.50 -68.81 -25.35
C SER A 1077 -36.48 -69.47 -23.95
N SER A 1078 -37.21 -68.92 -22.98
CA SER A 1078 -38.06 -69.66 -22.01
C SER A 1078 -38.49 -68.79 -20.82
N PRO A 1079 -39.68 -69.02 -20.23
CA PRO A 1079 -40.42 -68.00 -19.51
C PRO A 1079 -40.30 -68.12 -17.99
N LEU A 1080 -40.11 -67.00 -17.29
CA LEU A 1080 -40.36 -66.92 -15.84
C LEU A 1080 -41.38 -65.82 -15.54
N LEU A 1081 -42.50 -66.27 -14.97
CA LEU A 1081 -43.72 -65.53 -14.64
C LEU A 1081 -43.44 -64.20 -13.92
N MET A 1082 -43.91 -63.09 -14.49
CA MET A 1082 -44.32 -61.95 -13.67
C MET A 1082 -45.61 -62.31 -12.94
N ARG A 1083 -45.61 -62.21 -11.61
CA ARG A 1083 -46.83 -62.29 -10.78
C ARG A 1083 -47.43 -60.91 -10.57
N GLU A 1084 -48.75 -60.92 -10.38
CA GLU A 1084 -49.74 -59.83 -10.28
C GLU A 1084 -49.39 -58.62 -9.38
N LYS A 1085 -48.36 -58.71 -8.51
CA LYS A 1085 -47.96 -57.62 -7.59
C LYS A 1085 -47.07 -56.54 -8.22
N HIS A 1086 -46.37 -56.83 -9.32
CA HIS A 1086 -45.61 -55.80 -10.05
C HIS A 1086 -46.52 -54.81 -10.79
N VAL A 1087 -47.75 -55.24 -11.12
CA VAL A 1087 -48.76 -54.37 -11.74
C VAL A 1087 -49.36 -53.40 -10.72
N ASP A 1088 -49.44 -53.79 -9.44
CA ASP A 1088 -49.98 -52.94 -8.38
C ASP A 1088 -49.00 -51.86 -7.89
N TYR A 1089 -47.69 -52.11 -8.00
CA TYR A 1089 -46.65 -51.11 -7.66
C TYR A 1089 -46.62 -49.98 -8.68
N LEU A 1090 -46.74 -50.31 -9.98
CA LEU A 1090 -46.83 -49.32 -11.06
C LEU A 1090 -48.13 -48.50 -11.04
N LYS A 1091 -49.22 -49.05 -10.47
CA LYS A 1091 -50.50 -48.33 -10.33
C LYS A 1091 -50.52 -47.33 -9.17
N ARG A 1092 -49.60 -47.41 -8.21
CA ARG A 1092 -49.58 -46.51 -7.03
C ARG A 1092 -48.85 -45.18 -7.25
N GLY A 1093 -48.15 -45.02 -8.38
CA GLY A 1093 -47.47 -43.77 -8.76
C GLY A 1093 -48.31 -42.75 -9.55
N LEU A 1094 -49.63 -42.93 -9.63
CA LEU A 1094 -50.52 -42.02 -10.37
C LEU A 1094 -51.63 -41.48 -9.45
N THR A 1095 -51.46 -40.27 -8.95
CA THR A 1095 -52.53 -39.50 -8.31
C THR A 1095 -53.49 -38.96 -9.36
N ARG A 1096 -54.76 -39.40 -9.29
CA ARG A 1096 -55.90 -38.81 -10.00
C ARG A 1096 -56.27 -37.48 -9.34
N LEU A 1097 -56.29 -36.39 -10.10
CA LEU A 1097 -57.07 -35.19 -9.75
C LEU A 1097 -58.45 -35.27 -10.43
N SER A 1098 -59.51 -34.97 -9.67
CA SER A 1098 -60.90 -35.02 -10.12
C SER A 1098 -61.39 -33.66 -10.64
N SER A 1099 -60.89 -33.24 -11.81
CA SER A 1099 -61.57 -32.36 -12.77
C SER A 1099 -60.59 -32.12 -13.93
N GLY A 1100 -60.90 -32.70 -15.08
CA GLY A 1100 -59.92 -32.91 -16.16
C GLY A 1100 -59.46 -31.64 -16.86
N PHE A 1101 -58.14 -31.45 -16.88
CA PHE A 1101 -57.34 -31.06 -18.05
C PHE A 1101 -55.91 -31.57 -17.83
N VAL A 1102 -55.37 -32.29 -18.82
CA VAL A 1102 -53.94 -32.59 -18.96
C VAL A 1102 -53.46 -31.78 -20.16
N ALA A 1103 -52.64 -30.76 -19.92
CA ALA A 1103 -51.84 -30.14 -20.96
C ALA A 1103 -50.42 -30.69 -20.84
N LEU A 1104 -49.96 -31.35 -21.92
CA LEU A 1104 -48.54 -31.53 -22.17
C LEU A 1104 -47.96 -30.15 -22.48
N ASP A 1105 -47.01 -29.68 -21.66
CA ASP A 1105 -46.19 -28.52 -22.02
C ASP A 1105 -44.87 -28.99 -22.65
N ALA A 1106 -44.61 -28.45 -23.83
CA ALA A 1106 -43.55 -28.82 -24.75
C ALA A 1106 -42.25 -28.07 -24.40
N ARG A 1107 -41.26 -28.79 -23.86
CA ARG A 1107 -39.88 -28.28 -23.65
C ARG A 1107 -38.79 -29.10 -24.33
N TYR A 1108 -39.11 -29.75 -25.45
CA TYR A 1108 -38.08 -30.35 -26.33
C TYR A 1108 -38.44 -30.11 -27.80
N PRO A 1109 -37.69 -29.28 -28.54
CA PRO A 1109 -37.68 -29.34 -29.98
C PRO A 1109 -36.83 -30.54 -30.44
N LEU A 1110 -37.50 -31.56 -30.97
CA LEU A 1110 -36.93 -32.52 -31.90
C LEU A 1110 -37.06 -31.92 -33.31
N ALA A 1111 -35.96 -31.52 -33.94
CA ALA A 1111 -35.71 -31.68 -35.38
C ALA A 1111 -34.42 -30.97 -35.84
N ALA A 1112 -33.34 -31.74 -36.03
CA ALA A 1112 -32.56 -31.75 -37.28
C ALA A 1112 -31.43 -32.80 -37.19
N CYS A 1113 -31.75 -34.06 -37.49
CA CYS A 1113 -31.09 -34.80 -38.56
C CYS A 1113 -31.84 -36.12 -38.78
N LEU A 1114 -32.30 -36.26 -40.02
CA LEU A 1114 -33.21 -37.27 -40.54
C LEU A 1114 -32.40 -38.35 -41.27
N ILE A 1115 -32.97 -39.56 -41.32
CA ILE A 1115 -32.76 -40.62 -42.31
C ILE A 1115 -31.51 -41.49 -42.11
N ALA A 1116 -31.72 -42.76 -41.74
CA ALA A 1116 -31.69 -43.85 -42.72
C ALA A 1116 -32.00 -45.21 -42.08
N PHE A 1117 -32.90 -45.95 -42.73
CA PHE A 1117 -33.26 -47.37 -42.58
C PHE A 1117 -33.92 -47.77 -41.25
N GLY A 1118 -35.17 -48.24 -41.21
CA GLY A 1118 -35.89 -48.98 -42.23
C GLY A 1118 -36.12 -50.39 -41.73
N ASP A 1119 -37.30 -50.58 -41.15
CA ASP A 1119 -38.17 -51.73 -41.33
C ASP A 1119 -37.77 -53.13 -40.79
N VAL A 1120 -38.85 -53.83 -40.41
CA VAL A 1120 -39.03 -55.27 -40.20
C VAL A 1120 -38.69 -55.87 -38.83
N GLY A 1121 -39.77 -56.25 -38.12
CA GLY A 1121 -39.82 -57.50 -37.34
C GLY A 1121 -40.56 -57.40 -36.02
#